data_AF-A0A1E7GN97-F1
#
_entry.id   AF-A0A1E7GN97-F1
#
_cell.length_a   1.000
_cell.length_b   1.000
_cell.length_c   1.000
_cell.angle_alpha   90.00
_cell.angle_beta   90.00
_cell.angle_gamma   90.00
#
_symmetry.space_group_name_H-M   'P 1'
#
loop_
_entity.id
_entity.type
_entity.pdbx_description
1 polymer ?
#
loop_
_entity_poly.entity_id
_entity_poly.type
_entity_poly.pdbx_seq_one_letter_code
_entity_poly.pdbx_strand_id
1 'polypeptide(L)'
;MEGTVRNAGTHAAGVVVTDRPVEEYSPLHRPTGNLGDSPINTVTQYEMSVIDKLGLLKIDFLGLSTLTIMALASELIEQRHGVKFSLSNIPTDDPETFELIGRGETIGLFQVESSGMRRYLKEMKPTRLEHVIAMVALYRPGPMDFIPDYIDRMHKRQEISYRHDDLIPIYEETFGIPVYQEQIMHSAVAIAGYTPSESDSLRKAVAKKKAGELKKHKKKFVSGAIARGVDQKTAEEIFTDWEKFARYGFNKAHAADYGLISVQTAYLKTHYPVEYMTAVLTIYQSNTDKVTLYASESRQMGIEVLAPNVNFSCWGFTIEDSPQGEFCIRFGLGAIKNVGEGPVKEIVQGRGEQPFKDVNDFLRRVDMRKVGKRALESLIQVGALDDFGNRPALLESMDRIIAISSSNFQAADAGQVSMFGEETGLVETIRLPEAKTKVSRRTQLDWERELIGLYVSDHPLSPVMDSLQKHVSHFAQDLTEAKHHERVSVAGIVTKIRQHQTKNGKAMAFATIEDIQGSIDLVIFPNTWKKYAEIIRFDEIIYVKGKADTNGGDTKVLVDQVRTNISQIESIEEPPRPAIQPPMETPPPQTPPVSPPVNKPTEKVSASVEDKPEIKEVPSKQAPPPPDPFPPEQKKEPEAEKVPEKPQAPPEKEKPAPERASSIILEEDATYLITVILKNQGDAIRDKLRLRQVYGTLISFPGKDRFAFQITENERSHLLEFPNASTNVTKELLNHLRDMLGQDNVQVEKYLF
;
A
#
# COMPACT_ATOMS: atom_id res chain seq x y z
N MET A 1 15.24 2.41 -28.29
CA MET A 1 13.92 1.89 -28.70
C MET A 1 12.85 2.41 -27.75
N GLU A 2 12.71 3.73 -27.63
CA GLU A 2 11.58 4.32 -26.92
C GLU A 2 10.41 4.47 -27.90
N GLY A 3 9.20 4.08 -27.50
CA GLY A 3 8.00 4.14 -28.37
C GLY A 3 7.70 2.88 -29.20
N THR A 4 8.47 1.79 -29.07
CA THR A 4 8.16 0.52 -29.76
C THR A 4 7.27 -0.39 -28.90
N VAL A 5 6.20 -0.91 -29.49
CA VAL A 5 5.29 -1.88 -28.84
C VAL A 5 6.02 -3.20 -28.62
N ARG A 6 5.99 -3.72 -27.38
CA ARG A 6 6.62 -5.01 -27.03
C ARG A 6 5.74 -6.21 -27.33
N ASN A 7 4.53 -6.24 -26.77
CA ASN A 7 3.56 -7.32 -26.87
C ASN A 7 2.13 -6.74 -26.85
N ALA A 8 1.15 -7.51 -27.36
CA ALA A 8 -0.26 -7.22 -27.17
C ALA A 8 -0.74 -7.75 -25.81
N GLY A 9 -1.28 -6.88 -24.96
CA GLY A 9 -1.91 -7.25 -23.70
C GLY A 9 -3.37 -6.80 -23.68
N THR A 10 -4.25 -7.60 -23.09
CA THR A 10 -5.67 -7.26 -22.97
C THR A 10 -5.86 -6.11 -21.97
N HIS A 11 -6.70 -5.12 -22.31
CA HIS A 11 -7.09 -4.08 -21.37
C HIS A 11 -7.89 -4.71 -20.22
N ALA A 12 -7.49 -4.45 -18.97
CA ALA A 12 -8.02 -5.16 -17.80
C ALA A 12 -9.53 -4.95 -17.54
N ALA A 13 -10.16 -3.94 -18.15
CA ALA A 13 -11.56 -3.60 -17.93
C ALA A 13 -12.39 -3.38 -19.20
N GLY A 14 -11.76 -3.22 -20.37
CA GLY A 14 -12.42 -2.61 -21.52
C GLY A 14 -13.22 -3.63 -22.32
N VAL A 15 -14.54 -3.43 -22.41
CA VAL A 15 -15.45 -4.23 -23.24
C VAL A 15 -16.08 -3.33 -24.29
N VAL A 16 -16.00 -3.76 -25.55
CA VAL A 16 -16.62 -3.06 -26.68
C VAL A 16 -17.94 -3.73 -27.00
N VAL A 17 -19.00 -2.93 -27.11
CA VAL A 17 -20.34 -3.38 -27.48
C VAL A 17 -20.68 -2.78 -28.84
N THR A 18 -21.01 -3.64 -29.80
CA THR A 18 -21.32 -3.26 -31.17
C THR A 18 -22.74 -3.69 -31.54
N ASP A 19 -23.36 -2.97 -32.47
CA ASP A 19 -24.69 -3.27 -33.02
C ASP A 19 -24.65 -4.37 -34.10
N ARG A 20 -23.47 -4.59 -34.70
CA ARG A 20 -23.17 -5.61 -35.71
C ARG A 20 -22.01 -6.50 -35.25
N PRO A 21 -21.73 -7.63 -35.93
CA PRO A 21 -20.53 -8.43 -35.69
C PRO A 21 -19.26 -7.56 -35.62
N VAL A 22 -18.47 -7.75 -34.57
CA VAL A 22 -17.33 -6.87 -34.26
C VAL A 22 -16.27 -6.90 -35.36
N GLU A 23 -16.15 -8.01 -36.11
CA GLU A 23 -15.25 -8.11 -37.28
C GLU A 23 -15.57 -7.13 -38.42
N GLU A 24 -16.79 -6.57 -38.47
CA GLU A 24 -17.14 -5.51 -39.43
C GLU A 24 -16.48 -4.17 -39.06
N TYR A 25 -16.12 -3.98 -37.78
CA TYR A 25 -15.56 -2.73 -37.25
C TYR A 25 -14.09 -2.81 -36.87
N SER A 26 -13.64 -3.96 -36.36
CA SER A 26 -12.27 -4.13 -35.86
C SER A 26 -11.76 -5.56 -36.06
N PRO A 27 -10.50 -5.74 -36.51
CA PRO A 27 -9.88 -7.05 -36.52
C PRO A 27 -9.69 -7.56 -35.09
N LEU A 28 -9.82 -8.88 -34.93
CA LEU A 28 -9.80 -9.55 -33.63
C LEU A 28 -8.49 -10.29 -33.41
N HIS A 29 -8.11 -10.43 -32.14
CA HIS A 29 -7.00 -11.24 -31.69
C HIS A 29 -7.51 -12.21 -30.63
N ARG A 30 -7.02 -13.46 -30.67
CA ARG A 30 -7.23 -14.44 -29.60
C ARG A 30 -6.00 -14.39 -28.69
N PRO A 31 -6.13 -13.99 -27.41
CA PRO A 31 -5.02 -13.99 -26.47
C PRO A 31 -4.41 -15.38 -26.34
N THR A 32 -3.08 -15.46 -26.22
CA THR A 32 -2.32 -16.73 -26.11
C THR A 32 -2.08 -17.21 -24.67
N GLY A 33 -2.60 -16.51 -23.66
CA GLY A 33 -2.47 -16.87 -22.24
C GLY A 33 -3.58 -17.83 -21.76
N ASN A 34 -3.24 -18.71 -20.81
CA ASN A 34 -4.06 -19.75 -20.14
C ASN A 34 -5.52 -19.83 -20.63
N LEU A 35 -5.69 -20.50 -21.79
CA LEU A 35 -6.96 -20.76 -22.45
C LEU A 35 -7.96 -21.61 -21.64
N GLY A 36 -7.57 -22.09 -20.45
CA GLY A 36 -8.42 -22.91 -19.59
C GLY A 36 -9.34 -22.12 -18.64
N ASP A 37 -8.91 -20.93 -18.18
CA ASP A 37 -9.55 -20.24 -17.05
C ASP A 37 -10.00 -18.79 -17.35
N SER A 38 -9.62 -18.23 -18.51
CA SER A 38 -10.03 -16.88 -18.88
C SER A 38 -11.30 -16.91 -19.73
N PRO A 39 -12.42 -16.30 -19.29
CA PRO A 39 -13.63 -16.19 -20.12
C PRO A 39 -13.42 -15.28 -21.34
N ILE A 40 -12.32 -14.51 -21.38
CA ILE A 40 -12.01 -13.56 -22.46
C ILE A 40 -11.26 -14.30 -23.59
N ASN A 41 -12.04 -14.81 -24.54
CA ASN A 41 -11.53 -15.56 -25.69
C ASN A 41 -11.17 -14.69 -26.91
N THR A 42 -11.49 -13.40 -26.88
CA THR A 42 -11.40 -12.51 -28.04
C THR A 42 -11.19 -11.08 -27.59
N VAL A 43 -10.25 -10.38 -28.23
CA VAL A 43 -9.93 -8.97 -27.97
C VAL A 43 -9.81 -8.20 -29.28
N THR A 44 -10.16 -6.91 -29.28
CA THR A 44 -9.96 -6.04 -30.44
C THR A 44 -8.47 -5.78 -30.65
N GLN A 45 -7.99 -5.74 -31.89
CA GLN A 45 -6.60 -5.35 -32.17
C GLN A 45 -6.38 -3.83 -32.08
N TYR A 46 -7.46 -3.05 -32.17
CA TYR A 46 -7.38 -1.60 -32.01
C TYR A 46 -7.28 -1.20 -30.54
N GLU A 47 -6.40 -0.24 -30.29
CA GLU A 47 -6.25 0.45 -29.02
C GLU A 47 -7.40 1.42 -28.75
N MET A 48 -7.55 1.84 -27.49
CA MET A 48 -8.63 2.70 -27.01
C MET A 48 -8.85 3.94 -27.88
N SER A 49 -7.79 4.63 -28.29
CA SER A 49 -7.88 5.88 -29.06
C SER A 49 -8.56 5.71 -30.41
N VAL A 50 -8.42 4.53 -31.02
CA VAL A 50 -8.99 4.19 -32.33
C VAL A 50 -10.44 3.76 -32.16
N ILE A 51 -10.74 2.92 -31.16
CA ILE A 51 -12.11 2.52 -30.81
C ILE A 51 -13.00 3.75 -30.55
N ASP A 52 -12.49 4.73 -29.79
CA ASP A 52 -13.22 5.98 -29.50
C ASP A 52 -13.49 6.80 -30.77
N LYS A 53 -12.52 6.85 -31.70
CA LYS A 53 -12.67 7.57 -32.99
C LYS A 53 -13.65 6.88 -33.94
N LEU A 54 -13.75 5.55 -33.86
CA LEU A 54 -14.74 4.77 -34.60
C LEU A 54 -16.16 4.96 -34.05
N GLY A 55 -16.32 5.60 -32.88
CA GLY A 55 -17.61 5.84 -32.27
C GLY A 55 -18.25 4.58 -31.67
N LEU A 56 -17.45 3.56 -31.39
CA LEU A 56 -17.95 2.32 -30.79
C LEU A 56 -18.23 2.52 -29.29
N LEU A 57 -19.27 1.88 -28.79
CA LEU A 57 -19.59 1.91 -27.38
C LEU A 57 -18.57 1.08 -26.59
N LYS A 58 -17.91 1.74 -25.65
CA LYS A 58 -16.96 1.12 -24.72
C LYS A 58 -17.52 1.20 -23.31
N ILE A 59 -17.52 0.07 -22.61
CA ILE A 59 -17.87 -0.04 -21.19
C ILE A 59 -16.66 -0.60 -20.45
N ASP A 60 -16.30 0.01 -19.33
CA ASP A 60 -15.25 -0.51 -18.45
C ASP A 60 -15.87 -1.32 -17.30
N PHE A 61 -15.53 -2.61 -17.22
CA PHE A 61 -15.86 -3.51 -16.12
C PHE A 61 -14.63 -3.70 -15.24
N LEU A 62 -14.56 -2.99 -14.13
CA LEU A 62 -13.43 -3.06 -13.21
C LEU A 62 -13.68 -4.13 -12.15
N GLY A 63 -12.72 -5.04 -11.97
CA GLY A 63 -12.69 -5.93 -10.81
C GLY A 63 -12.19 -5.16 -9.58
N LEU A 64 -13.06 -4.93 -8.60
CA LEU A 64 -12.71 -4.24 -7.36
C LEU A 64 -12.84 -5.20 -6.17
N SER A 65 -11.71 -5.65 -5.62
CA SER A 65 -11.66 -6.58 -4.49
C SER A 65 -12.44 -6.10 -3.27
N THR A 66 -12.51 -4.78 -3.05
CA THR A 66 -13.29 -4.18 -1.96
C THR A 66 -14.77 -4.57 -2.00
N LEU A 67 -15.39 -4.60 -3.18
CA LEU A 67 -16.80 -4.98 -3.29
C LEU A 67 -16.99 -6.46 -2.96
N THR A 68 -16.02 -7.31 -3.32
CA THR A 68 -16.02 -8.73 -2.93
C THR A 68 -15.83 -8.90 -1.42
N ILE A 69 -14.97 -8.09 -0.79
CA ILE A 69 -14.79 -8.06 0.67
C ILE A 69 -16.11 -7.68 1.35
N MET A 70 -16.75 -6.60 0.90
CA MET A 70 -18.02 -6.13 1.48
C MET A 70 -19.14 -7.16 1.30
N ALA A 71 -19.21 -7.83 0.16
CA ALA A 71 -20.18 -8.89 -0.09
C ALA A 71 -19.98 -10.07 0.86
N LEU A 72 -18.74 -10.57 1.00
CA LEU A 72 -18.40 -11.66 1.91
C LEU A 72 -18.62 -11.27 3.38
N ALA A 73 -18.23 -10.06 3.78
CA ALA A 73 -18.50 -9.55 5.12
C ALA A 73 -20.01 -9.51 5.40
N SER A 74 -20.81 -9.00 4.46
CA SER A 74 -22.27 -8.95 4.59
C SER A 74 -22.90 -10.34 4.70
N GLU A 75 -22.38 -11.33 3.96
CA GLU A 75 -22.81 -12.73 4.05
C GLU A 75 -22.51 -13.32 5.43
N LEU A 76 -21.29 -13.13 5.94
CA LEU A 76 -20.90 -13.59 7.27
C LEU A 76 -21.75 -12.92 8.37
N ILE A 77 -22.06 -11.64 8.22
CA ILE A 77 -22.92 -10.89 9.13
C ILE A 77 -24.37 -11.39 9.08
N GLU A 78 -24.92 -11.66 7.89
CA GLU A 78 -26.28 -12.19 7.73
C GLU A 78 -26.39 -13.59 8.38
N GLN A 79 -25.37 -14.45 8.20
CA GLN A 79 -25.33 -15.79 8.79
C GLN A 79 -25.30 -15.78 10.33
N ARG A 80 -24.57 -14.84 10.94
CA ARG A 80 -24.33 -14.83 12.40
C ARG A 80 -25.29 -13.94 13.17
N HIS A 81 -25.62 -12.78 12.62
CA HIS A 81 -26.42 -11.75 13.28
C HIS A 81 -27.82 -11.60 12.69
N GLY A 82 -28.10 -12.25 11.55
CA GLY A 82 -29.37 -12.09 10.82
C GLY A 82 -29.56 -10.70 10.20
N VAL A 83 -28.50 -9.87 10.19
CA VAL A 83 -28.53 -8.51 9.64
C VAL A 83 -28.07 -8.54 8.19
N LYS A 84 -28.90 -8.01 7.29
CA LYS A 84 -28.62 -8.01 5.86
C LYS A 84 -28.11 -6.66 5.38
N PHE A 85 -26.82 -6.61 5.03
CA PHE A 85 -26.21 -5.45 4.40
C PHE A 85 -26.08 -5.58 2.88
N SER A 86 -26.09 -4.43 2.23
CA SER A 86 -25.95 -4.19 0.81
C SER A 86 -25.32 -2.81 0.62
N LEU A 87 -24.81 -2.53 -0.58
CA LEU A 87 -24.19 -1.23 -0.87
C LEU A 87 -25.14 -0.03 -0.66
N SER A 88 -26.45 -0.23 -0.70
CA SER A 88 -27.44 0.84 -0.55
C SER A 88 -27.91 1.07 0.87
N ASN A 89 -27.63 0.18 1.83
CA ASN A 89 -28.15 0.29 3.19
C ASN A 89 -27.09 0.30 4.30
N ILE A 90 -25.81 0.13 3.98
CA ILE A 90 -24.73 0.32 4.97
C ILE A 90 -24.71 1.81 5.37
N PRO A 91 -24.82 2.14 6.68
CA PRO A 91 -24.81 3.53 7.16
C PRO A 91 -23.53 4.30 6.82
N THR A 92 -23.69 5.61 6.66
CA THR A 92 -22.60 6.51 6.21
C THR A 92 -22.48 7.78 7.06
N ASP A 93 -23.31 7.89 8.09
CA ASP A 93 -23.44 9.02 9.01
C ASP A 93 -23.21 8.60 10.47
N ASP A 94 -22.68 7.40 10.70
CA ASP A 94 -22.43 6.84 12.02
C ASP A 94 -21.23 7.52 12.73
N PRO A 95 -21.43 8.13 13.92
CA PRO A 95 -20.36 8.80 14.66
C PRO A 95 -19.19 7.89 15.06
N GLU A 96 -19.46 6.65 15.48
CA GLU A 96 -18.43 5.70 15.93
C GLU A 96 -17.50 5.31 14.79
N THR A 97 -18.06 5.17 13.58
CA THR A 97 -17.31 4.97 12.34
C THR A 97 -16.33 6.10 12.07
N PHE A 98 -16.75 7.35 12.23
CA PHE A 98 -15.85 8.50 12.06
C PHE A 98 -14.80 8.59 13.17
N GLU A 99 -15.14 8.19 14.39
CA GLU A 99 -14.17 8.12 15.48
C GLU A 99 -13.07 7.10 15.18
N LEU A 100 -13.41 5.90 14.71
CA LEU A 100 -12.43 4.88 14.29
C LEU A 100 -11.47 5.43 13.22
N ILE A 101 -12.01 6.11 12.21
CA ILE A 101 -11.19 6.78 11.17
C ILE A 101 -10.31 7.87 11.80
N GLY A 102 -10.84 8.66 12.72
CA GLY A 102 -10.14 9.72 13.44
C GLY A 102 -9.09 9.24 14.44
N ARG A 103 -9.17 7.99 14.92
CA ARG A 103 -8.09 7.32 15.68
C ARG A 103 -6.99 6.79 14.76
N GLY A 104 -7.23 6.76 13.44
CA GLY A 104 -6.28 6.29 12.43
C GLY A 104 -6.22 4.77 12.29
N GLU A 105 -7.21 4.06 12.81
CA GLU A 105 -7.39 2.60 12.74
C GLU A 105 -7.89 2.16 11.35
N THR A 106 -7.29 2.70 10.28
CA THR A 106 -7.81 2.55 8.91
C THR A 106 -7.19 1.41 8.11
N ILE A 107 -6.38 0.54 8.73
CA ILE A 107 -5.85 -0.63 8.05
C ILE A 107 -7.02 -1.53 7.64
N GLY A 108 -7.04 -1.95 6.37
CA GLY A 108 -8.13 -2.73 5.79
C GLY A 108 -9.33 -1.89 5.34
N LEU A 109 -9.27 -0.56 5.41
CA LEU A 109 -10.31 0.34 4.89
C LEU A 109 -9.99 0.84 3.49
N PHE A 110 -10.98 0.89 2.61
CA PHE A 110 -10.75 1.26 1.22
C PHE A 110 -10.17 2.67 1.06
N GLN A 111 -9.15 2.83 0.20
CA GLN A 111 -8.45 4.10 -0.15
C GLN A 111 -7.68 4.80 1.00
N VAL A 112 -7.95 4.47 2.26
CA VAL A 112 -7.44 5.25 3.41
C VAL A 112 -6.40 4.53 4.27
N GLU A 113 -5.81 3.43 3.80
CA GLU A 113 -4.84 2.61 4.57
C GLU A 113 -3.42 3.20 4.68
N SER A 114 -3.02 4.07 3.74
CA SER A 114 -1.61 4.49 3.65
C SER A 114 -1.16 5.28 4.89
N SER A 115 0.11 5.16 5.28
CA SER A 115 0.63 5.78 6.51
C SER A 115 0.45 7.30 6.56
N GLY A 116 0.73 8.01 5.48
CA GLY A 116 0.52 9.47 5.44
C GLY A 116 -0.97 9.85 5.44
N MET A 117 -1.83 9.04 4.83
CA MET A 117 -3.28 9.25 4.86
C MET A 117 -3.81 9.10 6.28
N ARG A 118 -3.42 8.01 6.97
CA ARG A 118 -3.74 7.76 8.37
C ARG A 118 -3.34 8.92 9.27
N ARG A 119 -2.13 9.45 9.09
CA ARG A 119 -1.66 10.60 9.86
C ARG A 119 -2.59 11.80 9.68
N TYR A 120 -2.93 12.16 8.44
CA TYR A 120 -3.83 13.28 8.20
C TYR A 120 -5.24 13.02 8.72
N LEU A 121 -5.74 11.79 8.67
CA LEU A 121 -7.04 11.45 9.27
C LEU A 121 -7.03 11.57 10.80
N LYS A 122 -5.93 11.18 11.47
CA LYS A 122 -5.72 11.42 12.91
C LYS A 122 -5.73 12.90 13.27
N GLU A 123 -5.10 13.74 12.45
CA GLU A 123 -5.07 15.20 12.62
C GLU A 123 -6.43 15.85 12.28
N MET A 124 -7.10 15.35 11.24
CA MET A 124 -8.38 15.85 10.74
C MET A 124 -9.51 15.54 11.70
N LYS A 125 -9.57 14.33 12.27
CA LYS A 125 -10.71 13.81 13.05
C LYS A 125 -12.03 14.03 12.32
N PRO A 126 -12.27 13.31 11.20
CA PRO A 126 -13.49 13.48 10.42
C PRO A 126 -14.73 13.22 11.29
N THR A 127 -15.87 13.80 10.91
CA THR A 127 -17.14 13.71 11.65
C THR A 127 -18.34 13.54 10.73
N ARG A 128 -18.10 13.56 9.41
CA ARG A 128 -19.11 13.46 8.34
C ARG A 128 -18.45 12.93 7.07
N LEU A 129 -19.26 12.40 6.16
CA LEU A 129 -18.82 11.77 4.92
C LEU A 129 -17.99 12.73 4.05
N GLU A 130 -18.37 14.00 3.98
CA GLU A 130 -17.72 15.03 3.16
C GLU A 130 -16.24 15.22 3.53
N HIS A 131 -15.88 15.00 4.80
CA HIS A 131 -14.49 15.06 5.25
C HIS A 131 -13.65 13.95 4.63
N VAL A 132 -14.18 12.73 4.58
CA VAL A 132 -13.50 11.58 3.96
C VAL A 132 -13.39 11.78 2.44
N ILE A 133 -14.45 12.27 1.81
CA ILE A 133 -14.46 12.63 0.37
C ILE A 133 -13.38 13.67 0.06
N ALA A 134 -13.29 14.74 0.85
CA ALA A 134 -12.28 15.78 0.68
C ALA A 134 -10.86 15.23 0.84
N MET A 135 -10.65 14.36 1.84
CA MET A 135 -9.36 13.74 2.07
C MET A 135 -8.91 12.85 0.88
N VAL A 136 -9.82 12.04 0.31
CA VAL A 136 -9.55 11.25 -0.89
C VAL A 136 -9.18 12.15 -2.08
N ALA A 137 -9.81 13.32 -2.22
CA ALA A 137 -9.50 14.28 -3.29
C ALA A 137 -8.18 15.04 -3.08
N LEU A 138 -7.83 15.35 -1.84
CA LEU A 138 -6.66 16.18 -1.47
C LEU A 138 -5.37 15.39 -1.34
N TYR A 139 -5.42 14.12 -0.91
CA TYR A 139 -4.24 13.30 -0.63
C TYR A 139 -3.57 12.77 -1.92
N ARG A 140 -2.97 13.69 -2.68
CA ARG A 140 -2.18 13.42 -3.88
C ARG A 140 -1.12 14.51 -4.09
N PRO A 141 -0.02 14.22 -4.81
CA PRO A 141 1.04 15.19 -5.05
C PRO A 141 0.51 16.50 -5.65
N GLY A 142 0.77 17.63 -4.99
CA GLY A 142 0.22 18.94 -5.34
C GLY A 142 -0.78 19.44 -4.30
N PRO A 143 -2.05 18.99 -4.30
CA PRO A 143 -3.05 19.47 -3.35
C PRO A 143 -2.86 18.98 -1.90
N MET A 144 -1.93 18.05 -1.64
CA MET A 144 -1.56 17.68 -0.27
C MET A 144 -1.12 18.88 0.57
N ASP A 145 -0.55 19.92 -0.05
CA ASP A 145 -0.10 21.14 0.63
C ASP A 145 -1.29 21.94 1.23
N PHE A 146 -2.52 21.70 0.78
CA PHE A 146 -3.72 22.33 1.31
C PHE A 146 -4.37 21.57 2.47
N ILE A 147 -3.94 20.33 2.75
CA ILE A 147 -4.52 19.52 3.84
C ILE A 147 -4.35 20.20 5.21
N PRO A 148 -3.18 20.78 5.57
CA PRO A 148 -3.03 21.50 6.83
C PRO A 148 -4.01 22.67 6.98
N ASP A 149 -4.13 23.53 5.96
CA ASP A 149 -5.09 24.64 5.95
C ASP A 149 -6.54 24.14 6.04
N TYR A 150 -6.87 23.04 5.36
CA TYR A 150 -8.20 22.44 5.43
C TYR A 150 -8.53 22.01 6.87
N ILE A 151 -7.60 21.32 7.52
CA ILE A 151 -7.73 20.85 8.90
C ILE A 151 -7.80 22.04 9.88
N ASP A 152 -6.96 23.06 9.71
CA ASP A 152 -6.95 24.24 10.58
C ASP A 152 -8.23 25.06 10.48
N ARG A 153 -8.78 25.22 9.27
CA ARG A 153 -10.08 25.89 9.09
C ARG A 153 -11.23 25.05 9.63
N MET A 154 -11.21 23.73 9.42
CA MET A 154 -12.19 22.80 9.99
C MET A 154 -12.26 22.92 11.51
N HIS A 155 -11.10 23.00 12.18
CA HIS A 155 -10.99 23.16 13.63
C HIS A 155 -11.04 24.62 14.11
N LYS A 156 -11.38 25.58 13.23
CA LYS A 156 -11.47 27.01 13.53
C LYS A 156 -10.19 27.63 14.10
N ARG A 157 -9.02 27.05 13.78
CA ARG A 157 -7.69 27.58 14.10
C ARG A 157 -7.22 28.63 13.10
N GLN A 158 -7.82 28.64 11.91
CA GLN A 158 -7.61 29.63 10.85
C GLN A 158 -8.95 30.24 10.43
N GLU A 159 -8.96 31.55 10.17
CA GLU A 159 -10.16 32.25 9.70
C GLU A 159 -10.50 31.85 8.26
N ILE A 160 -11.79 31.62 8.01
CA ILE A 160 -12.31 31.30 6.68
C ILE A 160 -12.71 32.61 6.00
N SER A 161 -12.06 32.92 4.88
CA SER A 161 -12.40 34.08 4.05
C SER A 161 -12.86 33.64 2.66
N TYR A 162 -13.86 34.36 2.15
CA TYR A 162 -14.39 34.19 0.80
C TYR A 162 -14.17 35.48 0.03
N ARG A 163 -13.88 35.36 -1.27
CA ARG A 163 -13.71 36.53 -2.15
C ARG A 163 -15.03 37.26 -2.41
N HIS A 164 -16.16 36.54 -2.31
CA HIS A 164 -17.49 37.05 -2.58
C HIS A 164 -18.54 36.19 -1.86
N ASP A 165 -19.66 36.80 -1.45
CA ASP A 165 -20.71 36.12 -0.66
C ASP A 165 -21.34 34.94 -1.42
N ASP A 166 -21.53 35.06 -2.74
CA ASP A 166 -22.04 33.97 -3.59
C ASP A 166 -21.15 32.72 -3.61
N LEU A 167 -19.89 32.81 -3.16
CA LEU A 167 -18.99 31.67 -3.05
C LEU A 167 -19.17 30.86 -1.77
N ILE A 168 -19.79 31.45 -0.74
CA ILE A 168 -20.03 30.79 0.55
C ILE A 168 -20.74 29.45 0.35
N PRO A 169 -21.93 29.37 -0.28
CA PRO A 169 -22.66 28.09 -0.42
C PRO A 169 -21.93 27.04 -1.27
N ILE A 170 -20.92 27.43 -2.06
CA ILE A 170 -20.17 26.53 -2.96
C ILE A 170 -18.93 25.94 -2.26
N TYR A 171 -18.30 26.72 -1.40
CA TYR A 171 -17.03 26.37 -0.75
C TYR A 171 -17.15 26.17 0.77
N GLU A 172 -18.34 26.31 1.36
CA GLU A 172 -18.58 26.07 2.79
C GLU A 172 -18.17 24.65 3.22
N GLU A 173 -18.53 23.63 2.43
CA GLU A 173 -18.16 22.23 2.69
C GLU A 173 -16.64 22.01 2.70
N THR A 174 -15.88 22.84 1.99
CA THR A 174 -14.43 22.76 1.89
C THR A 174 -13.72 23.92 2.56
N PHE A 175 -14.40 24.62 3.46
CA PHE A 175 -13.85 25.71 4.27
C PHE A 175 -13.15 26.81 3.44
N GLY A 176 -13.75 27.18 2.30
CA GLY A 176 -13.21 28.20 1.40
C GLY A 176 -12.05 27.73 0.52
N ILE A 177 -11.65 26.45 0.59
CA ILE A 177 -10.57 25.88 -0.22
C ILE A 177 -11.18 25.26 -1.48
N PRO A 178 -10.73 25.63 -2.70
CA PRO A 178 -11.19 24.98 -3.92
C PRO A 178 -10.56 23.59 -4.08
N VAL A 179 -11.41 22.56 -3.97
CA VAL A 179 -11.02 21.14 -4.06
C VAL A 179 -11.59 20.51 -5.32
N TYR A 180 -12.83 20.84 -5.67
CA TYR A 180 -13.58 20.12 -6.70
C TYR A 180 -13.71 20.91 -8.02
N GLN A 181 -13.78 20.18 -9.13
CA GLN A 181 -14.05 20.72 -10.46
C GLN A 181 -15.45 21.35 -10.53
N GLU A 182 -16.41 20.71 -9.87
CA GLU A 182 -17.79 21.15 -9.77
C GLU A 182 -17.90 22.50 -9.06
N GLN A 183 -17.05 22.78 -8.05
CA GLN A 183 -17.04 24.09 -7.38
C GLN A 183 -16.70 25.22 -8.36
N ILE A 184 -15.74 25.01 -9.27
CA ILE A 184 -15.39 25.98 -10.31
C ILE A 184 -16.58 26.17 -11.26
N MET A 185 -17.24 25.08 -11.65
CA MET A 185 -18.41 25.14 -12.52
C MET A 185 -19.56 25.93 -11.89
N HIS A 186 -19.92 25.61 -10.64
CA HIS A 186 -20.96 26.30 -9.89
C HIS A 186 -20.61 27.78 -9.69
N SER A 187 -19.34 28.10 -9.41
CA SER A 187 -18.91 29.48 -9.23
C SER A 187 -18.99 30.29 -10.52
N ALA A 188 -18.65 29.70 -11.68
CA ALA A 188 -18.80 30.36 -12.97
C ALA A 188 -20.28 30.66 -13.31
N VAL A 189 -21.19 29.76 -12.92
CA VAL A 189 -22.64 29.94 -13.09
C VAL A 189 -23.17 31.01 -12.14
N ALA A 190 -22.79 30.97 -10.86
CA ALA A 190 -23.25 31.90 -9.82
C ALA A 190 -22.73 33.33 -10.07
N ILE A 191 -21.42 33.50 -10.26
CA ILE A 191 -20.79 34.82 -10.34
C ILE A 191 -20.93 35.44 -11.73
N ALA A 192 -20.71 34.67 -12.80
CA ALA A 192 -20.56 35.23 -14.15
C ALA A 192 -21.68 34.85 -15.13
N GLY A 193 -22.67 34.07 -14.69
CA GLY A 193 -23.83 33.72 -15.51
C GLY A 193 -23.57 32.78 -16.65
N TYR A 194 -22.60 31.90 -16.48
CA TYR A 194 -22.40 30.78 -17.40
C TYR A 194 -23.64 29.88 -17.43
N THR A 195 -23.91 29.30 -18.59
CA THR A 195 -24.77 28.11 -18.69
C THR A 195 -24.03 26.86 -18.20
N PRO A 196 -24.72 25.78 -17.80
CA PRO A 196 -24.07 24.52 -17.40
C PRO A 196 -23.13 23.94 -18.46
N SER A 197 -23.46 24.07 -19.75
CA SER A 197 -22.60 23.59 -20.85
C SER A 197 -21.32 24.42 -21.00
N GLU A 198 -21.40 25.73 -20.78
CA GLU A 198 -20.24 26.62 -20.83
C GLU A 198 -19.32 26.42 -19.62
N SER A 199 -19.88 26.10 -18.45
CA SER A 199 -19.09 25.84 -17.25
C SER A 199 -18.30 24.52 -17.35
N ASP A 200 -18.85 23.49 -17.99
CA ASP A 200 -18.07 22.28 -18.32
C ASP A 200 -16.98 22.56 -19.37
N SER A 201 -17.24 23.48 -20.31
CA SER A 201 -16.21 23.93 -21.27
C SER A 201 -15.05 24.62 -20.56
N LEU A 202 -15.35 25.48 -19.57
CA LEU A 202 -14.35 26.09 -18.67
C LEU A 202 -13.56 25.00 -17.92
N ARG A 203 -14.24 24.04 -17.29
CA ARG A 203 -13.61 22.92 -16.58
C ARG A 203 -12.65 22.14 -17.49
N LYS A 204 -13.04 21.85 -18.73
CA LYS A 204 -12.19 21.17 -19.73
C LYS A 204 -10.98 22.01 -20.12
N ALA A 205 -11.13 23.33 -20.28
CA ALA A 205 -10.03 24.24 -20.62
C ALA A 205 -8.99 24.32 -19.50
N VAL A 206 -9.49 24.42 -18.25
CA VAL A 206 -8.75 24.39 -16.97
C VAL A 206 -7.97 23.07 -16.84
N ALA A 207 -8.65 21.92 -16.98
CA ALA A 207 -8.03 20.60 -16.83
C ALA A 207 -6.99 20.29 -17.91
N LYS A 208 -7.23 20.68 -19.18
CA LYS A 208 -6.33 20.40 -20.32
C LYS A 208 -5.26 21.47 -20.55
N LYS A 209 -5.15 22.50 -19.69
CA LYS A 209 -4.18 23.60 -19.80
C LYS A 209 -4.18 24.29 -21.17
N LYS A 210 -5.36 24.47 -21.77
CA LYS A 210 -5.48 25.12 -23.09
C LYS A 210 -5.35 26.63 -22.93
N ALA A 211 -4.12 27.15 -22.97
CA ALA A 211 -3.81 28.56 -22.72
C ALA A 211 -4.66 29.55 -23.54
N GLY A 212 -4.94 29.23 -24.81
CA GLY A 212 -5.81 30.03 -25.66
C GLY A 212 -7.27 30.08 -25.18
N GLU A 213 -7.82 28.94 -24.77
CA GLU A 213 -9.20 28.83 -24.27
C GLU A 213 -9.34 29.46 -22.87
N LEU A 214 -8.35 29.29 -21.99
CA LEU A 214 -8.32 29.92 -20.67
C LEU A 214 -8.40 31.44 -20.76
N LYS A 215 -7.67 32.08 -21.68
CA LYS A 215 -7.75 33.53 -21.92
C LYS A 215 -9.14 33.97 -22.38
N LYS A 216 -9.80 33.20 -23.24
CA LYS A 216 -11.19 33.48 -23.69
C LYS A 216 -12.14 33.39 -22.51
N HIS A 217 -12.03 32.34 -21.72
CA HIS A 217 -12.84 32.13 -20.53
C HIS A 217 -12.62 33.19 -19.45
N LYS A 218 -11.38 33.64 -19.23
CA LYS A 218 -11.05 34.72 -18.30
C LYS A 218 -11.79 36.01 -18.66
N LYS A 219 -11.70 36.43 -19.92
CA LYS A 219 -12.42 37.62 -20.41
C LYS A 219 -13.93 37.48 -20.22
N LYS A 220 -14.49 36.33 -20.63
CA LYS A 220 -15.93 36.07 -20.49
C LYS A 220 -16.38 36.05 -19.02
N PHE A 221 -15.60 35.44 -18.14
CA PHE A 221 -15.88 35.38 -16.70
C PHE A 221 -15.91 36.77 -16.09
N VAL A 222 -14.87 37.58 -16.31
CA VAL A 222 -14.77 38.94 -15.77
C VAL A 222 -15.91 39.82 -16.29
N SER A 223 -16.20 39.79 -17.60
CA SER A 223 -17.32 40.56 -18.16
C SER A 223 -18.68 40.12 -17.59
N GLY A 224 -18.89 38.82 -17.43
CA GLY A 224 -20.12 38.29 -16.82
C GLY A 224 -20.27 38.65 -15.35
N ALA A 225 -19.17 38.64 -14.59
CA ALA A 225 -19.13 39.01 -13.18
C ALA A 225 -19.46 40.49 -12.97
N ILE A 226 -18.86 41.38 -13.79
CA ILE A 226 -19.15 42.82 -13.76
C ILE A 226 -20.63 43.08 -14.09
N ALA A 227 -21.18 42.37 -15.08
CA ALA A 227 -22.59 42.49 -15.44
C ALA A 227 -23.55 42.07 -14.30
N ARG A 228 -23.05 41.32 -13.31
CA ARG A 228 -23.79 40.87 -12.13
C ARG A 228 -23.46 41.65 -10.86
N GLY A 229 -22.67 42.72 -10.96
CA GLY A 229 -22.36 43.62 -9.85
C GLY A 229 -21.13 43.24 -9.03
N VAL A 230 -20.33 42.27 -9.48
CA VAL A 230 -19.04 41.94 -8.83
C VAL A 230 -17.96 42.88 -9.35
N ASP A 231 -17.13 43.41 -8.46
CA ASP A 231 -16.05 44.30 -8.86
C ASP A 231 -15.00 43.55 -9.71
N GLN A 232 -14.43 44.26 -10.68
CA GLN A 232 -13.48 43.68 -11.64
C GLN A 232 -12.27 43.03 -10.95
N LYS A 233 -11.76 43.65 -9.88
CA LYS A 233 -10.57 43.17 -9.18
C LYS A 233 -10.85 41.83 -8.51
N THR A 234 -11.97 41.70 -7.80
CA THR A 234 -12.42 40.45 -7.18
C THR A 234 -12.67 39.38 -8.23
N ALA A 235 -13.32 39.71 -9.36
CA ALA A 235 -13.52 38.75 -10.46
C ALA A 235 -12.18 38.23 -11.04
N GLU A 236 -11.19 39.11 -11.20
CA GLU A 236 -9.85 38.73 -11.65
C GLU A 236 -9.09 37.88 -10.63
N GLU A 237 -9.19 38.21 -9.34
CA GLU A 237 -8.61 37.43 -8.23
C GLU A 237 -9.22 36.02 -8.15
N ILE A 238 -10.54 35.90 -8.22
CA ILE A 238 -11.26 34.62 -8.23
C ILE A 238 -10.78 33.74 -9.38
N PHE A 239 -10.72 34.29 -10.60
CA PHE A 239 -10.26 33.51 -11.75
C PHE A 239 -8.77 33.11 -11.61
N THR A 240 -7.95 33.98 -11.03
CA THR A 240 -6.52 33.70 -10.79
C THR A 240 -6.34 32.59 -9.76
N ASP A 241 -7.17 32.55 -8.72
CA ASP A 241 -7.21 31.43 -7.77
C ASP A 241 -7.57 30.14 -8.52
N TRP A 242 -8.57 30.15 -9.40
CA TRP A 242 -8.90 28.97 -10.21
C TRP A 242 -7.77 28.53 -11.13
N GLU A 243 -6.98 29.42 -11.74
CA GLU A 243 -5.84 29.04 -12.59
C GLU A 243 -4.74 28.31 -11.80
N LYS A 244 -4.53 28.69 -10.53
CA LYS A 244 -3.60 28.01 -9.62
C LYS A 244 -4.13 26.63 -9.23
N PHE A 245 -5.42 26.55 -8.90
CA PHE A 245 -6.07 25.32 -8.44
C PHE A 245 -6.53 24.37 -9.56
N ALA A 246 -6.65 24.85 -10.79
CA ALA A 246 -6.99 24.10 -12.00
C ALA A 246 -6.19 22.81 -12.16
N ARG A 247 -4.92 22.87 -11.75
CA ARG A 247 -3.96 21.77 -11.80
C ARG A 247 -4.34 20.62 -10.86
N TYR A 248 -5.14 20.92 -9.85
CA TYR A 248 -5.38 20.09 -8.68
C TYR A 248 -6.87 20.00 -8.31
N GLY A 249 -7.78 20.43 -9.17
CA GLY A 249 -9.22 20.20 -9.00
C GLY A 249 -9.55 18.72 -9.21
N PHE A 250 -10.32 18.11 -8.31
CA PHE A 250 -10.77 16.73 -8.43
C PHE A 250 -12.23 16.64 -8.87
N ASN A 251 -12.64 15.55 -9.51
CA ASN A 251 -14.06 15.34 -9.82
C ASN A 251 -14.77 14.86 -8.55
N LYS A 252 -15.72 15.66 -8.05
CA LYS A 252 -16.42 15.38 -6.79
C LYS A 252 -17.23 14.09 -6.86
N ALA A 253 -17.90 13.82 -7.97
CA ALA A 253 -18.70 12.59 -8.12
C ALA A 253 -17.83 11.34 -7.89
N HIS A 254 -16.68 11.27 -8.55
CA HIS A 254 -15.74 10.15 -8.36
C HIS A 254 -15.17 10.07 -6.94
N ALA A 255 -14.81 11.20 -6.32
CA ALA A 255 -14.39 11.19 -4.92
C ALA A 255 -15.52 10.77 -3.96
N ALA A 256 -16.75 11.16 -4.25
CA ALA A 256 -17.91 10.85 -3.44
C ALA A 256 -18.21 9.34 -3.47
N ASP A 257 -18.23 8.73 -4.65
CA ASP A 257 -18.47 7.29 -4.80
C ASP A 257 -17.42 6.45 -4.06
N TYR A 258 -16.14 6.85 -4.15
CA TYR A 258 -15.06 6.12 -3.49
C TYR A 258 -15.01 6.41 -1.98
N GLY A 259 -15.25 7.66 -1.57
CA GLY A 259 -15.35 8.06 -0.17
C GLY A 259 -16.52 7.39 0.55
N LEU A 260 -17.63 7.18 -0.15
CA LEU A 260 -18.76 6.38 0.33
C LEU A 260 -18.32 4.97 0.69
N ILE A 261 -17.66 4.28 -0.23
CA ILE A 261 -17.14 2.91 0.00
C ILE A 261 -16.13 2.90 1.15
N SER A 262 -15.28 3.93 1.28
CA SER A 262 -14.36 4.07 2.43
C SER A 262 -15.10 4.13 3.76
N VAL A 263 -16.19 4.91 3.86
CA VAL A 263 -17.00 4.99 5.08
C VAL A 263 -17.80 3.71 5.32
N GLN A 264 -18.35 3.09 4.28
CA GLN A 264 -19.09 1.84 4.41
C GLN A 264 -18.19 0.69 4.89
N THR A 265 -16.97 0.60 4.37
CA THR A 265 -15.97 -0.36 4.87
C THR A 265 -15.57 -0.05 6.31
N ALA A 266 -15.46 1.22 6.67
CA ALA A 266 -15.22 1.63 8.06
C ALA A 266 -16.36 1.21 8.98
N TYR A 267 -17.62 1.39 8.57
CA TYR A 267 -18.78 0.97 9.35
C TYR A 267 -18.79 -0.53 9.63
N LEU A 268 -18.54 -1.35 8.59
CA LEU A 268 -18.45 -2.80 8.75
C LEU A 268 -17.31 -3.18 9.72
N LYS A 269 -16.15 -2.50 9.63
CA LYS A 269 -15.03 -2.73 10.56
C LYS A 269 -15.37 -2.31 12.00
N THR A 270 -16.08 -1.20 12.20
CA THR A 270 -16.44 -0.69 13.52
C THR A 270 -17.41 -1.61 14.24
N HIS A 271 -18.48 -2.02 13.55
CA HIS A 271 -19.62 -2.72 14.18
C HIS A 271 -19.55 -4.24 14.06
N TYR A 272 -18.84 -4.76 13.05
CA TYR A 272 -18.67 -6.19 12.78
C TYR A 272 -17.21 -6.54 12.47
N PRO A 273 -16.29 -6.23 13.41
CA PRO A 273 -14.85 -6.30 13.15
C PRO A 273 -14.37 -7.70 12.78
N VAL A 274 -14.92 -8.74 13.40
CA VAL A 274 -14.50 -10.14 13.19
C VAL A 274 -14.90 -10.61 11.79
N GLU A 275 -16.15 -10.38 11.39
CA GLU A 275 -16.69 -10.72 10.07
C GLU A 275 -15.97 -9.93 8.97
N TYR A 276 -15.80 -8.63 9.17
CA TYR A 276 -15.12 -7.77 8.21
C TYR A 276 -13.65 -8.16 8.03
N MET A 277 -12.90 -8.35 9.12
CA MET A 277 -11.50 -8.74 9.03
C MET A 277 -11.31 -10.16 8.48
N THR A 278 -12.23 -11.10 8.77
CA THR A 278 -12.24 -12.43 8.14
C THR A 278 -12.42 -12.33 6.62
N ALA A 279 -13.31 -11.45 6.15
CA ALA A 279 -13.52 -11.22 4.73
C ALA A 279 -12.28 -10.58 4.07
N VAL A 280 -11.67 -9.56 4.71
CA VAL A 280 -10.43 -8.93 4.24
C VAL A 280 -9.30 -9.95 4.09
N LEU A 281 -9.08 -10.77 5.13
CA LEU A 281 -8.06 -11.82 5.14
C LEU A 281 -8.30 -12.87 4.05
N THR A 282 -9.55 -13.31 3.87
CA THR A 282 -9.92 -14.31 2.86
C THR A 282 -9.68 -13.80 1.44
N ILE A 283 -10.09 -12.59 1.11
CA ILE A 283 -9.91 -12.04 -0.24
C ILE A 283 -8.43 -11.79 -0.56
N TYR A 284 -7.63 -11.43 0.44
CA TYR A 284 -6.18 -11.21 0.27
C TYR A 284 -5.31 -12.42 0.61
N GLN A 285 -5.88 -13.60 0.81
CA GLN A 285 -5.15 -14.79 1.28
C GLN A 285 -3.93 -15.18 0.43
N SER A 286 -3.96 -14.88 -0.87
CA SER A 286 -2.86 -15.16 -1.80
C SER A 286 -1.71 -14.14 -1.73
N ASN A 287 -1.89 -13.05 -0.98
CA ASN A 287 -0.91 -12.00 -0.77
C ASN A 287 -0.39 -12.05 0.67
N THR A 288 0.73 -12.75 0.87
CA THR A 288 1.37 -12.95 2.18
C THR A 288 1.60 -11.65 2.93
N ASP A 289 2.11 -10.59 2.28
CA ASP A 289 2.38 -9.30 2.93
C ASP A 289 1.10 -8.67 3.50
N LYS A 290 0.00 -8.74 2.74
CA LYS A 290 -1.31 -8.24 3.19
C LYS A 290 -1.90 -9.10 4.29
N VAL A 291 -1.77 -10.42 4.21
CA VAL A 291 -2.22 -11.33 5.27
C VAL A 291 -1.51 -11.03 6.57
N THR A 292 -0.18 -10.86 6.56
CA THR A 292 0.59 -10.47 7.75
C THR A 292 0.10 -9.14 8.32
N LEU A 293 -0.10 -8.13 7.46
CA LEU A 293 -0.60 -6.82 7.88
C LEU A 293 -1.98 -6.90 8.54
N TYR A 294 -2.94 -7.57 7.91
CA TYR A 294 -4.32 -7.65 8.40
C TYR A 294 -4.47 -8.60 9.60
N ALA A 295 -3.64 -9.65 9.70
CA ALA A 295 -3.61 -10.52 10.87
C ALA A 295 -3.04 -9.78 12.09
N SER A 296 -2.00 -8.96 11.90
CA SER A 296 -1.45 -8.10 12.95
C SER A 296 -2.49 -7.06 13.41
N GLU A 297 -3.16 -6.40 12.47
CA GLU A 297 -4.27 -5.47 12.77
C GLU A 297 -5.39 -6.17 13.56
N SER A 298 -5.79 -7.37 13.15
CA SER A 298 -6.83 -8.14 13.86
C SER A 298 -6.44 -8.40 15.32
N ARG A 299 -5.17 -8.79 15.56
CA ARG A 299 -4.65 -8.97 16.92
C ARG A 299 -4.62 -7.66 17.73
N GLN A 300 -4.26 -6.54 17.10
CA GLN A 300 -4.30 -5.21 17.74
C GLN A 300 -5.73 -4.78 18.12
N MET A 301 -6.72 -5.20 17.34
CA MET A 301 -8.14 -5.01 17.65
C MET A 301 -8.66 -5.98 18.72
N GLY A 302 -7.82 -6.85 19.27
CA GLY A 302 -8.21 -7.87 20.26
C GLY A 302 -8.82 -9.14 19.65
N ILE A 303 -8.71 -9.35 18.33
CA ILE A 303 -9.22 -10.52 17.64
C ILE A 303 -8.09 -11.53 17.47
N GLU A 304 -8.22 -12.69 18.11
CA GLU A 304 -7.22 -13.74 18.00
C GLU A 304 -7.22 -14.38 16.61
N VAL A 305 -6.03 -14.56 16.03
CA VAL A 305 -5.84 -15.25 14.75
C VAL A 305 -5.13 -16.58 14.99
N LEU A 306 -5.89 -17.66 14.96
CA LEU A 306 -5.45 -19.02 15.28
C LEU A 306 -4.72 -19.68 14.11
N ALA A 307 -3.78 -20.58 14.43
CA ALA A 307 -3.01 -21.36 13.45
C ALA A 307 -3.90 -22.19 12.51
N PRO A 308 -3.44 -22.48 11.27
CA PRO A 308 -4.17 -23.40 10.40
C PRO A 308 -4.27 -24.78 11.06
N ASN A 309 -5.39 -25.47 10.85
CA ASN A 309 -5.60 -26.83 11.34
C ASN A 309 -6.54 -27.57 10.36
N VAL A 310 -6.16 -28.76 9.89
CA VAL A 310 -6.97 -29.54 8.93
C VAL A 310 -8.36 -29.92 9.44
N ASN A 311 -8.56 -30.00 10.75
CA ASN A 311 -9.85 -30.29 11.38
C ASN A 311 -10.83 -29.11 11.35
N PHE A 312 -10.34 -27.87 11.27
CA PHE A 312 -11.18 -26.68 11.41
C PHE A 312 -11.08 -25.72 10.22
N SER A 313 -9.88 -25.50 9.68
CA SER A 313 -9.62 -24.57 8.58
C SER A 313 -10.29 -24.98 7.27
N CYS A 314 -10.72 -23.99 6.50
CA CYS A 314 -11.23 -24.16 5.14
C CYS A 314 -10.27 -23.55 4.11
N TRP A 315 -10.73 -23.35 2.88
CA TRP A 315 -9.96 -22.62 1.85
C TRP A 315 -9.64 -21.19 2.28
N GLY A 316 -10.69 -20.42 2.61
CA GLY A 316 -10.60 -19.09 3.20
C GLY A 316 -10.39 -19.11 4.71
N PHE A 317 -10.19 -17.92 5.27
CA PHE A 317 -10.24 -17.73 6.73
C PHE A 317 -11.67 -17.94 7.20
N THR A 318 -11.83 -18.48 8.40
CA THR A 318 -13.15 -18.79 8.98
C THR A 318 -13.25 -18.24 10.39
N ILE A 319 -14.47 -17.89 10.80
CA ILE A 319 -14.75 -17.48 12.18
C ILE A 319 -14.96 -18.76 13.00
N GLU A 320 -14.26 -18.85 14.12
CA GLU A 320 -14.36 -19.94 15.08
C GLU A 320 -14.84 -19.40 16.42
N ASP A 321 -15.84 -20.07 17.00
CA ASP A 321 -16.38 -19.70 18.30
C ASP A 321 -15.48 -20.27 19.41
N SER A 322 -14.87 -19.40 20.22
CA SER A 322 -14.11 -19.84 21.39
C SER A 322 -15.06 -20.39 22.46
N PRO A 323 -14.68 -21.45 23.20
CA PRO A 323 -15.41 -21.92 24.37
C PRO A 323 -15.64 -20.84 25.44
N GLN A 324 -14.85 -19.76 25.44
CA GLN A 324 -14.96 -18.63 26.37
C GLN A 324 -15.97 -17.56 25.89
N GLY A 325 -16.58 -17.73 24.72
CA GLY A 325 -17.55 -16.79 24.14
C GLY A 325 -16.94 -15.67 23.30
N GLU A 326 -15.62 -15.66 23.13
CA GLU A 326 -14.91 -14.75 22.22
C GLU A 326 -14.84 -15.33 20.80
N PHE A 327 -14.78 -14.47 19.78
CA PHE A 327 -14.68 -14.92 18.40
C PHE A 327 -13.24 -14.84 17.92
N CYS A 328 -12.75 -15.94 17.37
CA CYS A 328 -11.41 -16.04 16.82
C CYS A 328 -11.48 -16.22 15.30
N ILE A 329 -10.42 -15.80 14.61
CA ILE A 329 -10.26 -16.04 13.18
C ILE A 329 -9.31 -17.21 12.99
N ARG A 330 -9.79 -18.29 12.36
CA ARG A 330 -8.97 -19.44 11.99
C ARG A 330 -8.30 -19.21 10.64
N PHE A 331 -7.00 -19.49 10.57
CA PHE A 331 -6.22 -19.36 9.34
C PHE A 331 -6.77 -20.25 8.22
N GLY A 332 -6.93 -19.69 7.02
CA GLY A 332 -7.31 -20.43 5.82
C GLY A 332 -6.16 -21.26 5.26
N LEU A 333 -6.42 -22.49 4.83
CA LEU A 333 -5.39 -23.35 4.22
C LEU A 333 -4.91 -22.80 2.86
N GLY A 334 -5.74 -22.01 2.18
CA GLY A 334 -5.37 -21.36 0.91
C GLY A 334 -4.38 -20.21 1.04
N ALA A 335 -4.14 -19.72 2.27
CA ALA A 335 -3.12 -18.70 2.54
C ALA A 335 -1.71 -19.27 2.72
N ILE A 336 -1.57 -20.61 2.78
CA ILE A 336 -0.29 -21.29 2.97
C ILE A 336 0.42 -21.38 1.62
N LYS A 337 1.65 -20.86 1.55
CA LYS A 337 2.48 -20.95 0.35
C LYS A 337 2.64 -22.41 -0.08
N ASN A 338 2.57 -22.64 -1.39
CA ASN A 338 2.61 -23.96 -2.04
C ASN A 338 1.36 -24.83 -1.87
N VAL A 339 0.32 -24.37 -1.16
CA VAL A 339 -0.95 -25.08 -1.05
C VAL A 339 -1.95 -24.50 -2.05
N GLY A 340 -2.36 -25.31 -3.03
CA GLY A 340 -3.35 -24.91 -4.03
C GLY A 340 -4.80 -25.24 -3.60
N GLU A 341 -5.78 -24.77 -4.38
CA GLU A 341 -7.20 -25.00 -4.09
C GLU A 341 -7.60 -26.48 -4.19
N GLY A 342 -7.03 -27.21 -5.15
CA GLY A 342 -7.28 -28.65 -5.32
C GLY A 342 -6.96 -29.47 -4.06
N PRO A 343 -5.73 -29.39 -3.52
CA PRO A 343 -5.36 -30.03 -2.26
C PRO A 343 -6.31 -29.71 -1.09
N VAL A 344 -6.71 -28.45 -0.93
CA VAL A 344 -7.59 -28.03 0.17
C VAL A 344 -9.00 -28.58 -0.01
N LYS A 345 -9.55 -28.57 -1.23
CA LYS A 345 -10.84 -29.17 -1.54
C LYS A 345 -10.86 -30.66 -1.18
N GLU A 346 -9.81 -31.40 -1.52
CA GLU A 346 -9.71 -32.82 -1.17
C GLU A 346 -9.70 -33.03 0.36
N ILE A 347 -8.96 -32.20 1.11
CA ILE A 347 -8.92 -32.27 2.58
C ILE A 347 -10.30 -31.98 3.19
N VAL A 348 -10.95 -30.88 2.76
CA VAL A 348 -12.26 -30.49 3.28
C VAL A 348 -13.33 -31.52 2.91
N GLN A 349 -13.28 -32.07 1.69
CA GLN A 349 -14.19 -33.14 1.26
C GLN A 349 -13.99 -34.42 2.08
N GLY A 350 -12.74 -34.83 2.33
CA GLY A 350 -12.43 -35.97 3.18
C GLY A 350 -12.88 -35.76 4.63
N ARG A 351 -12.79 -34.53 5.13
CA ARG A 351 -13.27 -34.15 6.48
C ARG A 351 -14.79 -34.19 6.61
N GLY A 352 -15.54 -33.74 5.61
CA GLY A 352 -17.00 -33.62 5.74
C GLY A 352 -17.40 -32.88 7.03
N GLU A 353 -18.33 -33.45 7.80
CA GLU A 353 -18.82 -32.87 9.06
C GLU A 353 -18.07 -33.34 10.32
N GLN A 354 -17.19 -34.35 10.21
CA GLN A 354 -16.55 -34.99 11.38
C GLN A 354 -15.02 -34.79 11.32
N PRO A 355 -14.41 -34.25 12.38
CA PRO A 355 -12.96 -34.05 12.42
C PRO A 355 -12.21 -35.38 12.30
N PHE A 356 -10.98 -35.31 11.82
CA PHE A 356 -10.08 -36.45 11.74
C PHE A 356 -9.61 -36.83 13.14
N LYS A 357 -9.72 -38.12 13.47
CA LYS A 357 -9.36 -38.63 14.81
C LYS A 357 -7.86 -38.75 15.01
N ASP A 358 -7.16 -39.22 13.97
CA ASP A 358 -5.73 -39.46 13.97
C ASP A 358 -5.18 -39.44 12.53
N VAL A 359 -3.86 -39.58 12.39
CA VAL A 359 -3.21 -39.63 11.08
C VAL A 359 -3.74 -40.76 10.19
N ASN A 360 -4.14 -41.91 10.75
CA ASN A 360 -4.64 -43.03 9.96
C ASN A 360 -6.05 -42.74 9.42
N ASP A 361 -6.91 -42.09 10.20
CA ASP A 361 -8.21 -41.61 9.76
C ASP A 361 -8.06 -40.56 8.64
N PHE A 362 -7.12 -39.62 8.80
CA PHE A 362 -6.79 -38.66 7.76
C PHE A 362 -6.38 -39.33 6.44
N LEU A 363 -5.51 -40.35 6.50
CA LEU A 363 -5.03 -41.09 5.33
C LEU A 363 -6.08 -41.97 4.65
N ARG A 364 -7.08 -42.45 5.40
CA ARG A 364 -8.19 -43.22 4.83
C ARG A 364 -9.19 -42.34 4.07
N ARG A 365 -9.30 -41.08 4.47
CA ARG A 365 -10.35 -40.16 4.02
C ARG A 365 -9.87 -39.13 3.01
N VAL A 366 -8.56 -38.87 2.91
CA VAL A 366 -7.98 -37.88 2.00
C VAL A 366 -6.96 -38.54 1.06
N ASP A 367 -7.14 -38.38 -0.25
CA ASP A 367 -6.22 -38.92 -1.25
C ASP A 367 -4.95 -38.06 -1.37
N MET A 368 -3.85 -38.54 -0.77
CA MET A 368 -2.56 -37.84 -0.77
C MET A 368 -1.97 -37.63 -2.17
N ARG A 369 -2.41 -38.38 -3.20
CA ARG A 369 -1.98 -38.19 -4.59
C ARG A 369 -2.45 -36.83 -5.13
N LYS A 370 -3.67 -36.43 -4.77
CA LYS A 370 -4.28 -35.16 -5.19
C LYS A 370 -3.82 -33.98 -4.34
N VAL A 371 -3.53 -34.22 -3.06
CA VAL A 371 -2.91 -33.21 -2.18
C VAL A 371 -1.50 -32.88 -2.66
N GLY A 372 -0.71 -33.91 -3.00
CA GLY A 372 0.65 -33.75 -3.52
C GLY A 372 1.69 -33.47 -2.42
N LYS A 373 2.92 -33.91 -2.67
CA LYS A 373 4.01 -33.91 -1.67
C LYS A 373 4.36 -32.51 -1.16
N ARG A 374 4.46 -31.52 -2.06
CA ARG A 374 4.85 -30.14 -1.70
C ARG A 374 3.82 -29.44 -0.80
N ALA A 375 2.53 -29.65 -1.08
CA ALA A 375 1.46 -29.08 -0.27
C ALA A 375 1.42 -29.75 1.12
N LEU A 376 1.52 -31.08 1.18
CA LEU A 376 1.59 -31.82 2.43
C LEU A 376 2.78 -31.41 3.31
N GLU A 377 3.97 -31.27 2.72
CA GLU A 377 5.15 -30.78 3.43
C GLU A 377 4.91 -29.40 4.05
N SER A 378 4.34 -28.48 3.26
CA SER A 378 4.05 -27.11 3.73
C SER A 378 2.99 -27.12 4.85
N LEU A 379 1.95 -27.94 4.73
CA LEU A 379 0.91 -28.11 5.76
C LEU A 379 1.48 -28.64 7.08
N ILE A 380 2.41 -29.60 7.03
CA ILE A 380 3.09 -30.11 8.22
C ILE A 380 4.00 -29.04 8.83
N GLN A 381 4.80 -28.36 8.00
CA GLN A 381 5.78 -27.35 8.45
C GLN A 381 5.12 -26.20 9.22
N VAL A 382 3.91 -25.80 8.83
CA VAL A 382 3.16 -24.71 9.47
C VAL A 382 2.23 -25.16 10.60
N GLY A 383 2.19 -26.47 10.89
CA GLY A 383 1.42 -27.02 12.01
C GLY A 383 -0.03 -27.35 11.75
N ALA A 384 -0.47 -27.37 10.48
CA ALA A 384 -1.85 -27.72 10.15
C ALA A 384 -2.23 -29.15 10.55
N LEU A 385 -1.24 -30.03 10.78
CA LEU A 385 -1.38 -31.43 11.19
C LEU A 385 -0.86 -31.69 12.62
N ASP A 386 -0.65 -30.66 13.44
CA ASP A 386 -0.07 -30.81 14.79
C ASP A 386 -0.94 -31.69 15.71
N ASP A 387 -2.26 -31.80 15.46
CA ASP A 387 -3.18 -32.71 16.16
C ASP A 387 -2.79 -34.20 16.04
N PHE A 388 -2.04 -34.55 14.99
CA PHE A 388 -1.70 -35.94 14.69
C PHE A 388 -0.33 -36.36 15.22
N GLY A 389 0.52 -35.40 15.61
CA GLY A 389 1.86 -35.66 16.13
C GLY A 389 2.86 -34.55 15.81
N ASN A 390 4.07 -34.72 16.32
CA ASN A 390 5.13 -33.72 16.16
C ASN A 390 5.54 -33.55 14.68
N ARG A 391 5.70 -32.30 14.22
CA ARG A 391 6.10 -31.96 12.83
C ARG A 391 7.29 -32.76 12.31
N PRO A 392 8.41 -32.95 13.05
CA PRO A 392 9.53 -33.74 12.55
C PRO A 392 9.18 -35.22 12.30
N ALA A 393 8.35 -35.83 13.14
CA ALA A 393 7.91 -37.21 12.97
C ALA A 393 7.00 -37.36 11.74
N LEU A 394 6.13 -36.37 11.50
CA LEU A 394 5.28 -36.30 10.31
C LEU A 394 6.11 -36.10 9.02
N LEU A 395 7.12 -35.22 9.05
CA LEU A 395 8.02 -34.99 7.92
C LEU A 395 8.87 -36.23 7.58
N GLU A 396 9.47 -36.88 8.58
CA GLU A 396 10.23 -38.12 8.40
C GLU A 396 9.36 -39.26 7.85
N SER A 397 8.07 -39.25 8.18
CA SER A 397 7.09 -40.27 7.76
C SER A 397 6.37 -39.93 6.46
N MET A 398 6.66 -38.79 5.82
CA MET A 398 5.87 -38.26 4.71
C MET A 398 5.76 -39.22 3.52
N ASP A 399 6.85 -39.86 3.12
CA ASP A 399 6.82 -40.81 1.99
C ASP A 399 5.96 -42.04 2.30
N ARG A 400 5.98 -42.50 3.57
CA ARG A 400 5.15 -43.62 4.04
C ARG A 400 3.67 -43.23 4.13
N ILE A 401 3.38 -42.02 4.61
CA ILE A 401 2.04 -41.41 4.66
C ILE A 401 1.43 -41.38 3.26
N ILE A 402 2.17 -40.91 2.25
CA ILE A 402 1.71 -40.87 0.85
C ILE A 402 1.47 -42.28 0.31
N ALA A 403 2.38 -43.22 0.55
CA ALA A 403 2.27 -44.59 0.06
C ALA A 403 1.03 -45.32 0.62
N ILE A 404 0.77 -45.19 1.92
CA ILE A 404 -0.37 -45.83 2.60
C ILE A 404 -1.70 -45.28 2.07
N SER A 405 -1.85 -43.94 2.01
CA SER A 405 -3.07 -43.33 1.44
C SER A 405 -3.27 -43.77 -0.01
N SER A 406 -2.22 -43.71 -0.84
CA SER A 406 -2.31 -44.14 -2.24
C SER A 406 -2.74 -45.61 -2.37
N SER A 407 -2.25 -46.50 -1.52
CA SER A 407 -2.65 -47.92 -1.53
C SER A 407 -4.12 -48.10 -1.13
N ASN A 408 -4.58 -47.38 -0.10
CA ASN A 408 -5.97 -47.42 0.36
C ASN A 408 -6.95 -46.98 -0.73
N PHE A 409 -6.67 -45.86 -1.41
CA PHE A 409 -7.53 -45.37 -2.48
C PHE A 409 -7.46 -46.23 -3.75
N GLN A 410 -6.29 -46.78 -4.11
CA GLN A 410 -6.18 -47.73 -5.22
C GLN A 410 -6.98 -49.03 -4.98
N ALA A 411 -6.98 -49.55 -3.74
CA ALA A 411 -7.77 -50.73 -3.39
C ALA A 411 -9.28 -50.46 -3.49
N ALA A 412 -9.72 -49.26 -3.08
CA ALA A 412 -11.11 -48.82 -3.24
C ALA A 412 -11.50 -48.65 -4.72
N ASP A 413 -10.66 -47.99 -5.52
CA ASP A 413 -10.87 -47.78 -6.97
C ASP A 413 -10.93 -49.12 -7.74
N ALA A 414 -10.15 -50.11 -7.31
CA ALA A 414 -10.12 -51.45 -7.90
C ALA A 414 -11.35 -52.30 -7.56
N GLY A 415 -12.31 -51.79 -6.77
CA GLY A 415 -13.49 -52.54 -6.34
C GLY A 415 -13.15 -53.71 -5.41
N GLN A 416 -11.94 -53.75 -4.86
CA GLN A 416 -11.52 -54.73 -3.84
C GLN A 416 -12.07 -54.30 -2.48
N VAL A 417 -13.40 -54.22 -2.37
CA VAL A 417 -14.05 -54.24 -1.06
C VAL A 417 -13.88 -55.66 -0.54
N SER A 418 -13.08 -55.84 0.53
CA SER A 418 -12.86 -57.13 1.18
C SER A 418 -14.22 -57.78 1.47
N MET A 419 -14.58 -58.78 0.66
CA MET A 419 -15.86 -59.51 0.73
C MET A 419 -15.94 -60.43 1.98
N PHE A 420 -14.88 -60.42 2.79
CA PHE A 420 -14.81 -60.99 4.13
C PHE A 420 -14.58 -59.82 5.09
N GLY A 421 -15.57 -59.57 5.95
CA GLY A 421 -15.50 -58.56 7.00
C GLY A 421 -14.27 -58.78 7.89
N GLU A 422 -13.64 -57.66 8.25
CA GLU A 422 -12.61 -57.51 9.28
C GLU A 422 -11.52 -58.61 9.29
N GLU A 423 -10.46 -58.43 8.47
CA GLU A 423 -9.04 -58.77 8.78
C GLU A 423 -8.15 -59.09 7.56
N THR A 424 -8.64 -59.11 6.32
CA THR A 424 -7.79 -59.50 5.15
C THR A 424 -7.41 -58.40 4.17
N GLY A 425 -7.74 -57.14 4.42
CA GLY A 425 -7.01 -56.02 3.82
C GLY A 425 -5.90 -55.62 4.77
N LEU A 426 -4.63 -55.66 4.37
CA LEU A 426 -3.55 -55.02 5.10
C LEU A 426 -3.88 -53.52 5.20
N VAL A 427 -4.66 -53.12 6.20
CA VAL A 427 -4.78 -51.73 6.59
C VAL A 427 -3.42 -51.42 7.19
N GLU A 428 -2.48 -50.99 6.35
CA GLU A 428 -1.18 -50.55 6.80
C GLU A 428 -1.38 -49.32 7.69
N THR A 429 -1.54 -49.56 8.99
CA THR A 429 -1.61 -48.49 9.97
C THR A 429 -0.21 -47.95 10.18
N ILE A 430 -0.04 -46.65 10.02
CA ILE A 430 1.20 -45.99 10.40
C ILE A 430 1.18 -45.72 11.90
N ARG A 431 2.26 -46.14 12.57
CA ARG A 431 2.65 -45.58 13.87
C ARG A 431 3.76 -44.60 13.60
N LEU A 432 3.54 -43.34 13.96
CA LEU A 432 4.56 -42.30 13.81
C LEU A 432 5.76 -42.67 14.69
N PRO A 433 6.98 -42.73 14.13
CA PRO A 433 8.17 -43.01 14.92
C PRO A 433 8.45 -41.83 15.86
N GLU A 434 9.17 -42.09 16.96
CA GLU A 434 9.85 -41.00 17.66
C GLU A 434 10.80 -40.31 16.69
N ALA A 435 10.63 -39.00 16.50
CA ALA A 435 11.42 -38.24 15.55
C ALA A 435 12.91 -38.37 15.87
N LYS A 436 13.69 -38.87 14.91
CA LYS A 436 15.14 -38.99 15.07
C LYS A 436 15.82 -37.64 15.00
N THR A 437 15.25 -36.74 14.22
CA THR A 437 15.75 -35.38 14.03
C THR A 437 15.13 -34.43 15.05
N LYS A 438 15.97 -33.87 15.94
CA LYS A 438 15.56 -32.76 16.79
C LYS A 438 15.59 -31.46 15.98
N VAL A 439 14.41 -31.00 15.58
CA VAL A 439 14.25 -29.67 14.97
C VAL A 439 14.08 -28.64 16.08
N SER A 440 14.84 -27.55 16.03
CA SER A 440 14.73 -26.47 17.02
C SER A 440 13.39 -25.74 16.88
N ARG A 441 12.86 -25.19 17.98
CA ARG A 441 11.63 -24.37 17.94
C ARG A 441 11.78 -23.16 17.01
N ARG A 442 12.97 -22.55 16.98
CA ARG A 442 13.28 -21.43 16.07
C ARG A 442 13.11 -21.84 14.61
N THR A 443 13.62 -23.00 14.20
CA THR A 443 13.47 -23.50 12.83
C THR A 443 12.00 -23.73 12.46
N GLN A 444 11.16 -24.19 13.38
CA GLN A 444 9.72 -24.33 13.13
C GLN A 444 9.03 -22.98 12.92
N LEU A 445 9.39 -21.98 13.73
CA LEU A 445 8.90 -20.61 13.59
C LEU A 445 9.39 -19.97 12.27
N ASP A 446 10.61 -20.28 11.83
CA ASP A 446 11.12 -19.84 10.53
C ASP A 446 10.31 -20.42 9.37
N TRP A 447 9.88 -21.67 9.46
CA TRP A 447 8.97 -22.26 8.47
C TRP A 447 7.62 -21.56 8.42
N GLU A 448 7.03 -21.25 9.57
CA GLU A 448 5.77 -20.49 9.65
C GLU A 448 5.91 -19.12 8.99
N ARG A 449 6.99 -18.39 9.31
CA ARG A 449 7.27 -17.11 8.66
C ARG A 449 7.47 -17.25 7.16
N GLU A 450 8.20 -18.27 6.69
CA GLU A 450 8.47 -18.45 5.26
C GLU A 450 7.21 -18.82 4.46
N LEU A 451 6.34 -19.65 5.04
CA LEU A 451 5.20 -20.24 4.34
C LEU A 451 3.89 -19.49 4.55
N ILE A 452 3.73 -18.82 5.70
CA ILE A 452 2.52 -18.08 6.07
C ILE A 452 2.77 -16.58 6.16
N GLY A 453 4.02 -16.15 6.40
CA GLY A 453 4.38 -14.74 6.54
C GLY A 453 4.31 -14.20 7.96
N LEU A 454 3.89 -15.00 8.93
CA LEU A 454 3.75 -14.64 10.34
C LEU A 454 4.12 -15.80 11.25
N TYR A 455 4.55 -15.47 12.46
CA TYR A 455 4.70 -16.43 13.55
C TYR A 455 3.32 -16.70 14.16
N VAL A 456 2.83 -17.94 14.03
CA VAL A 456 1.44 -18.29 14.39
C VAL A 456 1.40 -19.12 15.67
N SER A 457 2.32 -20.07 15.81
CA SER A 457 2.32 -20.99 16.95
C SER A 457 2.92 -20.40 18.22
N ASP A 458 3.84 -19.44 18.09
CA ASP A 458 4.51 -18.76 19.20
C ASP A 458 5.29 -17.54 18.68
N HIS A 459 5.57 -16.55 19.53
CA HIS A 459 6.47 -15.46 19.15
C HIS A 459 7.94 -15.88 19.38
N PRO A 460 8.91 -15.51 18.51
CA PRO A 460 10.31 -15.87 18.77
C PRO A 460 10.90 -15.20 20.02
N LEU A 461 10.19 -14.23 20.61
CA LEU A 461 10.51 -13.64 21.92
C LEU A 461 9.99 -14.43 23.12
N SER A 462 9.07 -15.37 22.93
CA SER A 462 8.47 -16.14 24.04
C SER A 462 9.50 -16.83 24.94
N PRO A 463 10.58 -17.45 24.42
CA PRO A 463 11.61 -18.06 25.28
C PRO A 463 12.36 -17.06 26.17
N VAL A 464 12.37 -15.77 25.80
CA VAL A 464 13.06 -14.71 26.55
C VAL A 464 12.08 -13.78 27.27
N MET A 465 10.76 -14.05 27.20
CA MET A 465 9.71 -13.13 27.65
C MET A 465 9.79 -12.84 29.14
N ASP A 466 10.03 -13.85 29.98
CA ASP A 466 10.18 -13.67 31.43
C ASP A 466 11.37 -12.79 31.80
N SER A 467 12.41 -12.82 30.98
CA SER A 467 13.57 -11.93 31.14
C SER A 467 13.27 -10.55 30.58
N LEU A 468 12.52 -10.45 29.48
CA LEU A 468 12.15 -9.18 28.88
C LEU A 468 11.18 -8.37 29.76
N GLN A 469 10.13 -8.99 30.30
CA GLN A 469 9.16 -8.32 31.18
C GLN A 469 9.81 -7.68 32.40
N LYS A 470 10.94 -8.22 32.89
CA LYS A 470 11.68 -7.64 34.02
C LYS A 470 12.53 -6.42 33.66
N HIS A 471 12.85 -6.21 32.38
CA HIS A 471 13.84 -5.22 31.94
C HIS A 471 13.32 -4.21 30.89
N VAL A 472 12.23 -4.55 30.21
CA VAL A 472 11.49 -3.70 29.29
C VAL A 472 10.56 -2.81 30.12
N SER A 473 10.59 -1.51 29.82
CA SER A 473 9.72 -0.53 30.48
C SER A 473 8.37 -0.37 29.77
N HIS A 474 8.37 -0.55 28.45
CA HIS A 474 7.23 -0.32 27.57
C HIS A 474 7.26 -1.35 26.45
N PHE A 475 6.12 -1.97 26.17
CA PHE A 475 5.89 -2.70 24.93
C PHE A 475 5.32 -1.75 23.86
N ALA A 476 5.14 -2.24 22.63
CA ALA A 476 4.75 -1.42 21.49
C ALA A 476 3.46 -0.63 21.72
N GLN A 477 2.47 -1.20 22.41
CA GLN A 477 1.21 -0.51 22.72
C GLN A 477 1.41 0.56 23.79
N ASP A 478 2.15 0.26 24.86
CA ASP A 478 2.45 1.20 25.96
C ASP A 478 3.25 2.42 25.48
N LEU A 479 4.04 2.25 24.41
CA LEU A 479 4.88 3.31 23.87
C LEU A 479 4.07 4.50 23.33
N THR A 480 2.80 4.31 23.01
CA THR A 480 1.91 5.40 22.60
C THR A 480 1.58 6.36 23.74
N GLU A 481 1.64 5.91 24.99
CA GLU A 481 1.37 6.72 26.19
C GLU A 481 2.64 7.39 26.76
N ALA A 482 3.82 7.04 26.24
CA ALA A 482 5.09 7.58 26.70
C ALA A 482 5.21 9.08 26.41
N LYS A 483 5.80 9.85 27.35
CA LYS A 483 6.00 11.30 27.15
C LYS A 483 7.15 11.57 26.19
N HIS A 484 7.08 12.73 25.52
CA HIS A 484 8.18 13.18 24.66
C HIS A 484 9.50 13.25 25.45
N HIS A 485 10.55 12.61 24.92
CA HIS A 485 11.87 12.44 25.54
C HIS A 485 11.92 11.61 26.83
N GLU A 486 10.86 10.87 27.16
CA GLU A 486 10.89 9.89 28.23
C GLU A 486 11.90 8.77 27.93
N ARG A 487 12.63 8.33 28.96
CA ARG A 487 13.58 7.22 28.81
C ARG A 487 12.81 5.92 28.77
N VAL A 488 12.97 5.18 27.67
CA VAL A 488 12.29 3.91 27.45
C VAL A 488 13.30 2.81 27.16
N SER A 489 13.05 1.64 27.74
CA SER A 489 13.62 0.37 27.32
C SER A 489 12.57 -0.47 26.61
N VAL A 490 12.90 -0.93 25.41
CA VAL A 490 12.06 -1.76 24.53
C VAL A 490 12.87 -2.95 24.05
N ALA A 491 12.21 -4.05 23.68
CA ALA A 491 12.90 -5.20 23.11
C ALA A 491 12.03 -5.87 22.05
N GLY A 492 12.68 -6.38 21.01
CA GLY A 492 11.98 -7.01 19.91
C GLY A 492 12.92 -7.64 18.90
N ILE A 493 12.34 -8.30 17.91
CA ILE A 493 13.06 -8.88 16.78
C ILE A 493 13.19 -7.83 15.69
N VAL A 494 14.37 -7.64 15.14
CA VAL A 494 14.58 -6.68 14.05
C VAL A 494 13.93 -7.20 12.76
N THR A 495 12.88 -6.54 12.28
CA THR A 495 12.15 -6.90 11.07
C THR A 495 12.53 -6.07 9.85
N LYS A 496 13.03 -4.85 10.06
CA LYS A 496 13.40 -3.96 8.95
C LYS A 496 14.60 -3.10 9.32
N ILE A 497 15.49 -2.87 8.35
CA ILE A 497 16.61 -1.93 8.48
C ILE A 497 16.70 -1.12 7.19
N ARG A 498 16.67 0.20 7.31
CA ARG A 498 16.91 1.15 6.23
C ARG A 498 18.06 2.06 6.61
N GLN A 499 19.17 1.89 5.92
CA GLN A 499 20.30 2.81 6.05
C GLN A 499 20.01 4.12 5.33
N HIS A 500 20.46 5.22 5.92
CA HIS A 500 20.27 6.57 5.39
C HIS A 500 21.54 7.39 5.63
N GLN A 501 21.88 8.28 4.70
CA GLN A 501 22.96 9.25 4.93
C GLN A 501 22.37 10.61 5.31
N THR A 502 22.86 11.18 6.41
CA THR A 502 22.49 12.54 6.80
C THR A 502 22.96 13.56 5.77
N LYS A 503 22.41 14.78 5.77
CA LYS A 503 22.87 15.88 4.91
C LYS A 503 24.37 16.18 5.00
N ASN A 504 24.99 15.80 6.13
CA ASN A 504 26.42 15.95 6.40
C ASN A 504 27.23 14.69 6.02
N GLY A 505 26.67 13.76 5.24
CA GLY A 505 27.33 12.54 4.76
C GLY A 505 27.51 11.41 5.80
N LYS A 506 27.10 11.60 7.06
CA LYS A 506 27.24 10.57 8.09
C LYS A 506 26.11 9.53 7.97
N ALA A 507 26.46 8.24 8.02
CA ALA A 507 25.52 7.13 7.97
C ALA A 507 24.70 7.02 9.27
N MET A 508 23.40 6.83 9.13
CA MET A 508 22.44 6.51 10.19
C MET A 508 21.52 5.39 9.73
N ALA A 509 20.72 4.81 10.62
CA ALA A 509 19.74 3.81 10.24
C ALA A 509 18.38 4.06 10.90
N PHE A 510 17.33 3.71 10.15
CA PHE A 510 16.00 3.49 10.68
C PHE A 510 15.79 1.98 10.74
N ALA A 511 15.48 1.44 11.91
CA ALA A 511 15.17 0.04 12.06
C ALA A 511 13.77 -0.12 12.66
N THR A 512 13.12 -1.25 12.41
CA THR A 512 11.85 -1.58 13.07
C THR A 512 12.09 -2.88 13.83
N ILE A 513 11.71 -2.90 15.10
CA ILE A 513 11.65 -4.11 15.90
C ILE A 513 10.19 -4.51 16.11
N GLU A 514 9.92 -5.80 16.24
CA GLU A 514 8.60 -6.32 16.55
C GLU A 514 8.64 -7.04 17.90
N ASP A 515 7.73 -6.64 18.79
CA ASP A 515 7.45 -7.33 20.04
C ASP A 515 6.10 -8.07 19.95
N ILE A 516 5.67 -8.70 21.05
CA ILE A 516 4.40 -9.43 21.09
C ILE A 516 3.15 -8.56 20.91
N GLN A 517 3.26 -7.25 21.12
CA GLN A 517 2.15 -6.30 21.06
C GLN A 517 2.16 -5.45 19.78
N GLY A 518 3.28 -5.42 19.04
CA GLY A 518 3.36 -4.75 17.74
C GLY A 518 4.76 -4.32 17.33
N SER A 519 4.81 -3.44 16.34
CA SER A 519 6.05 -2.91 15.79
C SER A 519 6.47 -1.60 16.47
N ILE A 520 7.77 -1.45 16.75
CA ILE A 520 8.40 -0.25 17.29
C ILE A 520 9.45 0.26 16.31
N ASP A 521 9.30 1.51 15.89
CA ASP A 521 10.25 2.18 15.01
C ASP A 521 11.43 2.78 15.80
N LEU A 522 12.64 2.47 15.36
CA LEU A 522 13.91 2.89 15.95
C LEU A 522 14.62 3.88 15.04
N VAL A 523 15.10 4.98 15.63
CA VAL A 523 15.98 5.95 14.97
C VAL A 523 17.37 5.85 15.57
N ILE A 524 18.33 5.38 14.75
CA ILE A 524 19.70 5.13 15.19
C ILE A 524 20.62 6.18 14.56
N PHE A 525 20.95 7.20 15.33
CA PHE A 525 21.83 8.30 14.89
C PHE A 525 23.26 7.84 14.59
N PRO A 526 24.05 8.61 13.83
CA PRO A 526 25.33 8.14 13.31
C PRO A 526 26.33 7.61 14.33
N ASN A 527 26.44 8.24 15.51
CA ASN A 527 27.37 7.79 16.55
C ASN A 527 26.94 6.42 17.11
N THR A 528 25.64 6.23 17.33
CA THR A 528 25.06 4.98 17.79
C THR A 528 25.14 3.90 16.71
N TRP A 529 24.85 4.25 15.45
CA TRP A 529 24.93 3.31 14.32
C TRP A 529 26.34 2.78 14.14
N LYS A 530 27.36 3.65 14.17
CA LYS A 530 28.76 3.22 14.07
C LYS A 530 29.17 2.22 15.16
N LYS A 531 28.57 2.32 16.36
CA LYS A 531 28.89 1.46 17.50
C LYS A 531 28.16 0.11 17.48
N TYR A 532 26.92 0.08 16.97
CA TYR A 532 26.03 -1.07 17.11
C TYR A 532 25.56 -1.67 15.76
N ALA A 533 26.05 -1.18 14.62
CA ALA A 533 25.66 -1.68 13.29
C ALA A 533 25.86 -3.20 13.14
N GLU A 534 26.89 -3.77 13.76
CA GLU A 534 27.16 -5.21 13.64
C GLU A 534 26.16 -6.10 14.37
N ILE A 535 25.50 -5.58 15.42
CA ILE A 535 24.54 -6.35 16.24
C ILE A 535 23.09 -6.10 15.82
N ILE A 536 22.81 -5.01 15.12
CA ILE A 536 21.48 -4.71 14.58
C ILE A 536 21.39 -5.39 13.21
N ARG A 537 21.03 -6.67 13.21
CA ARG A 537 20.81 -7.46 12.00
C ARG A 537 19.36 -7.90 11.91
N PHE A 538 18.91 -8.12 10.69
CA PHE A 538 17.60 -8.71 10.45
C PHE A 538 17.49 -10.05 11.20
N ASP A 539 16.34 -10.28 11.83
CA ASP A 539 15.99 -11.48 12.60
C ASP A 539 16.75 -11.70 13.92
N GLU A 540 17.48 -10.68 14.39
CA GLU A 540 18.11 -10.69 15.70
C GLU A 540 17.18 -10.11 16.77
N ILE A 541 17.19 -10.72 17.95
CA ILE A 541 16.50 -10.19 19.13
C ILE A 541 17.40 -9.14 19.75
N ILE A 542 16.90 -7.91 19.84
CA ILE A 542 17.62 -6.80 20.44
C ILE A 542 16.84 -6.17 21.58
N TYR A 543 17.57 -5.82 22.64
CA TYR A 543 17.13 -4.95 23.71
C TYR A 543 17.70 -3.56 23.49
N VAL A 544 16.83 -2.57 23.54
CA VAL A 544 17.14 -1.18 23.18
C VAL A 544 16.80 -0.26 24.35
N LYS A 545 17.75 0.59 24.73
CA LYS A 545 17.49 1.74 25.61
C LYS A 545 17.59 3.02 24.80
N GLY A 546 16.64 3.91 25.00
CA GLY A 546 16.56 5.15 24.25
C GLY A 546 15.56 6.14 24.85
N LYS A 547 15.13 7.07 24.01
CA LYS A 547 14.12 8.07 24.37
C LYS A 547 12.95 8.01 23.40
N ALA A 548 11.73 8.09 23.92
CA ALA A 548 10.54 8.21 23.10
C ALA A 548 10.51 9.56 22.38
N ASP A 549 10.23 9.55 21.09
CA ASP A 549 9.98 10.70 20.24
C ASP A 549 8.55 10.59 19.70
N THR A 550 7.66 11.34 20.33
CA THR A 550 6.24 11.43 20.00
C THR A 550 5.93 12.52 18.96
N ASN A 551 6.93 13.23 18.43
CA ASN A 551 6.69 14.29 17.44
C ASN A 551 6.46 13.68 16.06
N GLY A 552 5.20 13.67 15.61
CA GLY A 552 4.84 13.31 14.22
C GLY A 552 3.94 12.10 14.03
N GLY A 553 3.12 11.76 15.03
CA GLY A 553 2.07 10.75 14.92
C GLY A 553 2.40 9.47 15.65
N ASP A 554 3.22 8.61 15.04
CA ASP A 554 3.60 7.31 15.62
C ASP A 554 4.88 7.47 16.47
N THR A 555 4.86 6.98 17.72
CA THR A 555 5.99 7.12 18.66
C THR A 555 7.20 6.31 18.18
N LYS A 556 8.35 6.99 18.08
CA LYS A 556 9.63 6.37 17.70
C LYS A 556 10.57 6.33 18.88
N VAL A 557 11.52 5.41 18.88
CA VAL A 557 12.58 5.35 19.90
C VAL A 557 13.89 5.85 19.32
N LEU A 558 14.40 6.95 19.87
CA LEU A 558 15.75 7.45 19.60
C LEU A 558 16.74 6.57 20.36
N VAL A 559 17.56 5.81 19.63
CA VAL A 559 18.38 4.75 20.21
C VAL A 559 19.66 5.31 20.84
N ASP A 560 19.85 5.03 22.13
CA ASP A 560 21.08 5.34 22.87
C ASP A 560 21.99 4.10 23.03
N GLN A 561 21.41 2.94 23.35
CA GLN A 561 22.14 1.68 23.57
C GLN A 561 21.38 0.47 23.02
N VAL A 562 22.12 -0.50 22.50
CA VAL A 562 21.57 -1.78 22.01
C VAL A 562 22.36 -2.95 22.61
N ARG A 563 21.66 -4.04 22.94
CA ARG A 563 22.22 -5.31 23.45
C ARG A 563 21.49 -6.51 22.83
N THR A 564 22.19 -7.63 22.65
CA THR A 564 21.62 -8.90 22.12
C THR A 564 21.48 -9.98 23.19
N ASN A 565 22.35 -10.00 24.21
CA ASN A 565 22.26 -10.95 25.33
C ASN A 565 21.34 -10.44 26.44
N ILE A 566 20.09 -10.90 26.44
CA ILE A 566 19.09 -10.59 27.48
C ILE A 566 19.40 -11.35 28.80
N SER A 567 20.09 -12.49 28.73
CA SER A 567 20.45 -13.33 29.89
C SER A 567 21.59 -12.79 30.76
N GLN A 568 22.34 -11.77 30.30
CA GLN A 568 23.47 -11.16 31.04
C GLN A 568 23.14 -9.78 31.60
N ILE A 569 21.86 -9.43 31.78
CA ILE A 569 21.48 -8.12 32.37
C ILE A 569 21.80 -8.08 33.89
N GLU A 570 22.07 -9.22 34.52
CA GLU A 570 22.64 -9.33 35.87
C GLU A 570 24.12 -8.93 35.91
N SER A 571 24.42 -7.63 35.80
CA SER A 571 25.59 -7.01 36.46
C SER A 571 25.73 -5.56 36.01
N ILE A 572 25.23 -4.65 36.84
CA ILE A 572 25.92 -3.50 37.44
C ILE A 572 24.83 -2.75 38.21
N GLU A 573 24.85 -2.88 39.53
CA GLU A 573 24.15 -1.98 40.44
C GLU A 573 24.58 -0.53 40.12
N GLU A 574 23.61 0.36 39.93
CA GLU A 574 23.89 1.80 40.04
C GLU A 574 24.37 2.10 41.48
N PRO A 575 25.37 2.97 41.68
CA PRO A 575 25.80 3.33 43.02
C PRO A 575 24.64 3.98 43.78
N PRO A 576 24.53 3.77 45.11
CA PRO A 576 23.38 4.21 45.88
C PRO A 576 23.24 5.74 45.81
N ARG A 577 22.04 6.20 45.45
CA ARG A 577 21.68 7.63 45.54
C ARG A 577 21.73 8.07 47.02
N PRO A 578 22.23 9.28 47.33
CA PRO A 578 22.14 9.82 48.69
C PRO A 578 20.69 9.94 49.12
N ALA A 579 20.40 9.55 50.37
CA ALA A 579 19.06 9.59 50.95
C ALA A 579 18.47 11.01 50.92
N ILE A 580 17.28 11.15 50.33
CA ILE A 580 16.48 12.37 50.35
C ILE A 580 15.79 12.44 51.72
N GLN A 581 16.01 13.53 52.47
CA GLN A 581 15.28 13.82 53.71
C GLN A 581 13.79 14.07 53.41
N PRO A 582 12.87 13.66 54.30
CA PRO A 582 11.44 13.86 54.08
C PRO A 582 11.07 15.36 54.05
N PRO A 583 10.05 15.76 53.27
CA PRO A 583 9.67 17.17 53.13
C PRO A 583 8.98 17.70 54.40
N MET A 584 9.31 18.93 54.78
CA MET A 584 8.53 19.73 55.73
C MET A 584 7.13 20.03 55.18
N GLU A 585 6.15 20.00 56.07
CA GLU A 585 4.73 20.28 55.84
C GLU A 585 4.49 21.65 55.19
N THR A 586 3.64 21.68 54.16
CA THR A 586 3.09 22.91 53.57
C THR A 586 1.74 23.29 54.22
N PRO A 587 1.43 24.59 54.40
CA PRO A 587 0.17 25.05 54.97
C PRO A 587 -0.99 25.07 53.95
N PRO A 588 -2.25 25.16 54.41
CA PRO A 588 -3.45 24.97 53.57
C PRO A 588 -3.78 26.14 52.63
N PRO A 589 -4.66 25.92 51.63
CA PRO A 589 -4.90 26.85 50.53
C PRO A 589 -5.77 28.06 50.92
N GLN A 590 -5.44 29.23 50.38
CA GLN A 590 -6.26 30.45 50.49
C GLN A 590 -7.26 30.55 49.33
N THR A 591 -8.50 30.95 49.67
CA THR A 591 -9.64 31.23 48.79
C THR A 591 -9.47 32.52 47.95
N PRO A 592 -10.09 32.62 46.75
CA PRO A 592 -10.04 33.81 45.91
C PRO A 592 -11.02 34.91 46.38
N PRO A 593 -10.68 36.21 46.24
CA PRO A 593 -11.59 37.30 46.57
C PRO A 593 -12.48 37.75 45.39
N VAL A 594 -13.68 38.17 45.77
CA VAL A 594 -14.81 38.68 44.97
C VAL A 594 -14.64 40.18 44.63
N SER A 595 -15.19 40.60 43.49
CA SER A 595 -15.23 41.99 42.96
C SER A 595 -16.17 42.95 43.72
N PRO A 596 -15.90 44.27 43.70
CA PRO A 596 -16.94 45.32 43.82
C PRO A 596 -16.74 46.52 42.82
N PRO A 597 -17.64 47.53 42.70
CA PRO A 597 -18.25 47.93 41.41
C PRO A 597 -18.05 49.40 40.92
N VAL A 598 -18.42 49.64 39.63
CA VAL A 598 -19.11 50.79 38.99
C VAL A 598 -18.51 52.22 39.04
N ASN A 599 -18.33 52.89 37.87
CA ASN A 599 -19.10 54.10 37.46
C ASN A 599 -18.82 54.65 36.03
N LYS A 600 -19.87 55.23 35.43
CA LYS A 600 -19.93 55.94 34.12
C LYS A 600 -19.27 57.33 34.14
N PRO A 601 -19.03 57.93 32.95
CA PRO A 601 -19.56 59.28 32.71
C PRO A 601 -20.28 59.50 31.36
N THR A 602 -21.28 60.37 31.42
CA THR A 602 -21.92 61.22 30.38
C THR A 602 -20.91 62.20 29.74
N GLU A 603 -21.05 62.82 28.55
CA GLU A 603 -22.15 63.65 28.03
C GLU A 603 -21.91 64.07 26.54
N LYS A 604 -23.00 64.23 25.75
CA LYS A 604 -23.37 65.12 24.60
C LYS A 604 -22.28 65.68 23.60
N VAL A 605 -22.56 65.89 22.30
CA VAL A 605 -23.28 67.07 21.73
C VAL A 605 -23.46 66.96 20.18
N SER A 606 -24.70 67.28 19.72
CA SER A 606 -25.21 67.95 18.48
C SER A 606 -24.86 67.48 17.04
N ALA A 607 -25.85 67.10 16.19
CA ALA A 607 -26.70 67.93 15.28
C ALA A 607 -26.08 68.04 13.87
N SER A 608 -26.74 68.07 12.70
CA SER A 608 -28.12 68.29 12.19
C SER A 608 -27.99 68.23 10.63
N VAL A 609 -28.84 67.55 9.85
CA VAL A 609 -30.07 68.04 9.15
C VAL A 609 -29.92 68.08 7.61
N GLU A 610 -30.88 67.43 6.93
CA GLU A 610 -31.52 67.67 5.60
C GLU A 610 -30.62 67.79 4.33
N ASP A 611 -30.95 67.21 3.16
CA ASP A 611 -32.20 67.41 2.42
C ASP A 611 -32.46 66.32 1.34
N LYS A 612 -33.74 66.08 1.03
CA LYS A 612 -34.30 65.35 -0.14
C LYS A 612 -34.77 66.42 -1.15
N PRO A 613 -34.92 66.19 -2.49
CA PRO A 613 -35.96 65.29 -3.00
C PRO A 613 -35.85 64.70 -4.45
N GLU A 614 -36.69 63.67 -4.65
CA GLU A 614 -37.54 63.26 -5.79
C GLU A 614 -37.11 63.17 -7.29
N ILE A 615 -37.20 61.92 -7.80
CA ILE A 615 -38.01 61.36 -8.91
C ILE A 615 -38.08 62.11 -10.27
N LYS A 616 -37.77 61.37 -11.36
CA LYS A 616 -38.56 61.36 -12.62
C LYS A 616 -38.31 60.10 -13.48
N GLU A 617 -39.36 59.74 -14.22
CA GLU A 617 -39.61 58.48 -14.93
C GLU A 617 -38.87 58.28 -16.28
N VAL A 618 -39.02 57.05 -16.77
CA VAL A 618 -38.50 56.32 -17.94
C VAL A 618 -38.82 56.98 -19.31
N PRO A 619 -38.07 56.67 -20.38
CA PRO A 619 -38.71 55.86 -21.44
C PRO A 619 -37.82 54.77 -22.09
N SER A 620 -38.55 53.74 -22.56
CA SER A 620 -38.15 52.59 -23.37
C SER A 620 -37.48 52.96 -24.71
N LYS A 621 -36.58 52.10 -25.22
CA LYS A 621 -36.31 51.92 -26.66
C LYS A 621 -35.52 50.63 -27.00
N GLN A 622 -36.24 49.73 -27.66
CA GLN A 622 -35.90 48.91 -28.86
C GLN A 622 -34.54 48.18 -28.97
N ALA A 623 -34.65 46.88 -29.30
CA ALA A 623 -33.57 45.97 -29.69
C ALA A 623 -33.03 46.26 -31.12
N PRO A 624 -31.71 46.12 -31.36
CA PRO A 624 -31.15 46.07 -32.72
C PRO A 624 -31.16 44.64 -33.32
N PRO A 625 -31.16 44.52 -34.66
CA PRO A 625 -31.28 43.24 -35.40
C PRO A 625 -29.97 42.42 -35.41
N PRO A 626 -30.04 41.11 -35.76
CA PRO A 626 -28.85 40.25 -35.84
C PRO A 626 -27.97 40.58 -37.06
N PRO A 627 -26.64 40.43 -36.98
CA PRO A 627 -25.74 40.60 -38.12
C PRO A 627 -25.71 39.38 -39.04
N ASP A 628 -25.52 39.65 -40.34
CA ASP A 628 -25.44 38.70 -41.46
C ASP A 628 -24.20 37.76 -41.42
N PRO A 629 -24.27 36.59 -42.08
CA PRO A 629 -23.22 35.57 -42.08
C PRO A 629 -21.99 35.97 -42.91
N PHE A 630 -20.79 35.66 -42.39
CA PHE A 630 -19.52 35.91 -43.07
C PHE A 630 -19.28 35.01 -44.30
N PRO A 631 -18.57 35.50 -45.35
CA PRO A 631 -18.33 34.76 -46.59
C PRO A 631 -17.22 33.70 -46.46
N PRO A 632 -17.18 32.68 -47.35
CA PRO A 632 -16.19 31.62 -47.31
C PRO A 632 -14.85 32.08 -47.92
N GLU A 633 -13.78 32.13 -47.12
CA GLU A 633 -12.42 32.28 -47.64
C GLU A 633 -11.78 30.90 -47.91
N GLN A 634 -11.58 30.61 -49.19
CA GLN A 634 -10.57 29.67 -49.67
C GLN A 634 -9.17 30.25 -49.39
N LYS A 635 -8.28 29.48 -48.76
CA LYS A 635 -6.84 29.72 -48.79
C LYS A 635 -6.07 28.44 -49.12
N LYS A 636 -5.17 28.63 -50.08
CA LYS A 636 -4.31 27.69 -50.80
C LYS A 636 -3.35 26.94 -49.88
N GLU A 637 -3.05 25.70 -50.25
CA GLU A 637 -1.89 24.93 -49.76
C GLU A 637 -0.57 25.65 -50.13
N PRO A 638 0.40 25.77 -49.20
CA PRO A 638 1.78 26.07 -49.55
C PRO A 638 2.60 24.79 -49.71
N GLU A 639 3.46 24.80 -50.74
CA GLU A 639 4.47 23.81 -51.10
C GLU A 639 5.46 23.50 -49.96
N ALA A 640 5.99 22.27 -49.99
CA ALA A 640 6.98 21.77 -49.04
C ALA A 640 8.35 22.45 -49.21
N GLU A 641 8.78 23.24 -48.22
CA GLU A 641 10.16 23.68 -48.06
C GLU A 641 11.06 22.57 -47.48
N LYS A 642 12.23 22.39 -48.10
CA LYS A 642 13.31 21.50 -47.66
C LYS A 642 13.88 21.98 -46.32
N VAL A 643 13.93 21.09 -45.34
CA VAL A 643 14.61 21.31 -44.04
C VAL A 643 16.13 21.21 -44.23
N PRO A 644 16.94 22.18 -43.73
CA PRO A 644 18.40 22.10 -43.78
C PRO A 644 18.97 21.09 -42.78
N GLU A 645 20.05 20.44 -43.20
CA GLU A 645 20.83 19.44 -42.49
C GLU A 645 21.47 20.02 -41.21
N LYS A 646 21.39 19.28 -40.09
CA LYS A 646 22.01 19.67 -38.82
C LYS A 646 23.55 19.56 -38.89
N PRO A 647 24.32 20.48 -38.26
CA PRO A 647 25.78 20.38 -38.21
C PRO A 647 26.26 19.14 -37.45
N GLN A 648 27.28 18.47 -37.99
CA GLN A 648 28.01 17.38 -37.34
C GLN A 648 28.71 17.87 -36.07
N ALA A 649 28.62 17.06 -35.00
CA ALA A 649 29.36 17.28 -33.76
C ALA A 649 30.87 17.03 -33.97
N PRO A 650 31.77 17.70 -33.21
CA PRO A 650 33.21 17.50 -33.31
C PRO A 650 33.62 16.09 -32.87
N PRO A 651 34.75 15.54 -33.39
CA PRO A 651 35.20 14.21 -33.02
C PRO A 651 35.63 14.14 -31.54
N GLU A 652 35.11 13.13 -30.84
CA GLU A 652 35.54 12.77 -29.48
C GLU A 652 37.03 12.42 -29.45
N LYS A 653 37.72 12.90 -28.42
CA LYS A 653 39.10 12.52 -28.13
C LYS A 653 39.16 11.03 -27.80
N GLU A 654 40.08 10.29 -28.44
CA GLU A 654 40.36 8.89 -28.13
C GLU A 654 40.64 8.72 -26.63
N LYS A 655 39.79 7.92 -25.96
CA LYS A 655 40.07 7.40 -24.62
C LYS A 655 41.17 6.33 -24.74
N PRO A 656 42.11 6.25 -23.78
CA PRO A 656 43.13 5.21 -23.78
C PRO A 656 42.50 3.82 -23.74
N ALA A 657 43.16 2.86 -24.39
CA ALA A 657 42.68 1.48 -24.48
C ALA A 657 42.52 0.85 -23.07
N PRO A 658 41.48 0.03 -22.83
CA PRO A 658 41.21 -0.57 -21.53
C PRO A 658 42.34 -1.53 -21.12
N GLU A 659 42.88 -1.34 -19.92
CA GLU A 659 43.87 -2.24 -19.34
C GLU A 659 43.27 -3.59 -18.96
N ARG A 660 43.99 -4.68 -19.25
CA ARG A 660 43.55 -6.05 -18.93
C ARG A 660 43.51 -6.25 -17.41
N ALA A 661 42.37 -6.73 -16.91
CA ALA A 661 42.03 -6.80 -15.49
C ALA A 661 42.85 -7.78 -14.62
N SER A 662 43.95 -8.36 -15.11
CA SER A 662 44.84 -9.24 -14.34
C SER A 662 45.79 -8.47 -13.40
N SER A 663 45.85 -7.14 -13.49
CA SER A 663 46.78 -6.29 -12.73
C SER A 663 46.14 -5.04 -12.11
N ILE A 664 44.83 -5.05 -11.84
CA ILE A 664 44.18 -3.89 -11.22
C ILE A 664 44.35 -3.98 -9.70
N ILE A 665 45.13 -3.05 -9.15
CA ILE A 665 45.15 -2.75 -7.71
C ILE A 665 43.94 -1.84 -7.46
N LEU A 666 42.99 -2.32 -6.66
CA LEU A 666 41.79 -1.57 -6.30
C LEU A 666 42.16 -0.48 -5.28
N GLU A 667 41.95 0.78 -5.63
CA GLU A 667 42.14 1.94 -4.75
C GLU A 667 40.84 2.19 -3.95
N GLU A 668 40.93 2.42 -2.63
CA GLU A 668 39.75 2.55 -1.76
C GLU A 668 38.80 3.69 -2.16
N ASP A 669 39.33 4.77 -2.74
CA ASP A 669 38.56 5.96 -3.11
C ASP A 669 38.12 6.03 -4.58
N ALA A 670 38.55 5.08 -5.42
CA ALA A 670 38.16 5.06 -6.84
C ALA A 670 36.77 4.44 -7.05
N THR A 671 36.09 4.81 -8.14
CA THR A 671 34.89 4.13 -8.63
C THR A 671 35.25 3.37 -9.90
N TYR A 672 34.70 2.18 -10.08
CA TYR A 672 34.99 1.31 -11.22
C TYR A 672 33.73 0.99 -12.03
N LEU A 673 33.93 0.64 -13.30
CA LEU A 673 32.90 0.12 -14.20
C LEU A 673 33.28 -1.31 -14.58
N ILE A 674 32.40 -2.28 -14.27
CA ILE A 674 32.53 -3.66 -14.76
C ILE A 674 31.72 -3.80 -16.06
N THR A 675 32.40 -4.08 -17.17
CA THR A 675 31.75 -4.44 -18.44
C THR A 675 31.80 -5.95 -18.63
N VAL A 676 30.62 -6.57 -18.67
CA VAL A 676 30.48 -8.02 -18.88
C VAL A 676 30.08 -8.29 -20.33
N ILE A 677 30.90 -9.08 -21.02
CA ILE A 677 30.72 -9.40 -22.44
C ILE A 677 29.96 -10.72 -22.56
N LEU A 678 28.80 -10.71 -23.21
CA LEU A 678 27.95 -11.88 -23.41
C LEU A 678 27.69 -12.09 -24.90
N LYS A 679 27.93 -13.31 -25.39
CA LYS A 679 27.63 -13.69 -26.78
C LYS A 679 26.37 -14.55 -26.81
N ASN A 680 25.44 -14.20 -27.70
CA ASN A 680 24.25 -14.99 -27.98
C ASN A 680 24.65 -16.44 -28.35
N GLN A 681 24.04 -17.44 -27.70
CA GLN A 681 24.32 -18.87 -27.90
C GLN A 681 23.26 -19.57 -28.77
N GLY A 682 22.29 -18.84 -29.30
CA GLY A 682 21.23 -19.35 -30.17
C GLY A 682 20.03 -19.96 -29.44
N ASP A 683 20.02 -19.95 -28.10
CA ASP A 683 18.91 -20.42 -27.25
C ASP A 683 18.42 -19.29 -26.35
N ALA A 684 17.28 -18.71 -26.72
CA ALA A 684 16.70 -17.56 -26.03
C ALA A 684 16.34 -17.82 -24.55
N ILE A 685 16.01 -19.06 -24.18
CA ILE A 685 15.66 -19.41 -22.79
C ILE A 685 16.92 -19.47 -21.95
N ARG A 686 17.97 -20.14 -22.46
CA ARG A 686 19.26 -20.25 -21.76
C ARG A 686 19.96 -18.89 -21.65
N ASP A 687 19.93 -18.08 -22.69
CA ASP A 687 20.55 -16.75 -22.67
C ASP A 687 19.84 -15.80 -21.69
N LYS A 688 18.51 -15.90 -21.58
CA LYS A 688 17.75 -15.14 -20.57
C LYS A 688 18.06 -15.58 -19.14
N LEU A 689 18.22 -16.88 -18.90
CA LEU A 689 18.63 -17.41 -17.59
C LEU A 689 20.05 -16.97 -17.24
N ARG A 690 20.98 -17.02 -18.19
CA ARG A 690 22.37 -16.58 -18.02
C ARG A 690 22.46 -15.08 -17.72
N LEU A 691 21.72 -14.24 -18.45
CA LEU A 691 21.62 -12.80 -18.18
C LEU A 691 21.08 -12.53 -16.77
N ARG A 692 20.02 -13.25 -16.35
CA ARG A 692 19.44 -13.11 -15.02
C ARG A 692 20.41 -13.53 -13.92
N GLN A 693 21.16 -14.60 -14.15
CA GLN A 693 22.17 -15.09 -13.21
C GLN A 693 23.31 -14.09 -13.05
N VAL A 694 23.90 -13.62 -14.15
CA VAL A 694 24.99 -12.64 -14.14
C VAL A 694 24.55 -11.31 -13.50
N TYR A 695 23.35 -10.83 -13.85
CA TYR A 695 22.78 -9.64 -13.23
C TYR A 695 22.58 -9.84 -11.72
N GLY A 696 22.03 -10.99 -11.33
CA GLY A 696 21.86 -11.38 -9.93
C GLY A 696 23.17 -11.39 -9.13
N THR A 697 24.24 -11.93 -9.73
CA THR A 697 25.59 -11.96 -9.13
C THR A 697 26.19 -10.56 -8.99
N LEU A 698 25.96 -9.64 -9.94
CA LEU A 698 26.45 -8.27 -9.84
C LEU A 698 25.73 -7.49 -8.73
N ILE A 699 24.40 -7.60 -8.65
CA ILE A 699 23.63 -6.88 -7.62
C ILE A 699 23.75 -7.50 -6.22
N SER A 700 24.23 -8.75 -6.10
CA SER A 700 24.46 -9.38 -4.80
C SER A 700 25.69 -8.83 -4.07
N PHE A 701 26.50 -8.00 -4.72
CA PHE A 701 27.60 -7.25 -4.13
C PHE A 701 27.26 -5.75 -4.16
N PRO A 702 26.39 -5.22 -3.28
CA PRO A 702 25.98 -3.82 -3.35
C PRO A 702 27.14 -2.86 -3.04
N GLY A 703 27.31 -1.82 -3.86
CA GLY A 703 28.40 -0.84 -3.71
C GLY A 703 28.23 0.43 -4.54
N LYS A 704 29.32 1.20 -4.68
CA LYS A 704 29.37 2.48 -5.41
C LYS A 704 29.69 2.33 -6.90
N ASP A 705 30.13 1.16 -7.32
CA ASP A 705 30.63 0.89 -8.67
C ASP A 705 29.50 0.60 -9.65
N ARG A 706 29.79 0.78 -10.93
CA ARG A 706 28.83 0.60 -12.02
C ARG A 706 29.11 -0.69 -12.78
N PHE A 707 28.11 -1.17 -13.50
CA PHE A 707 28.29 -2.28 -14.42
C PHE A 707 27.45 -2.11 -15.68
N ALA A 708 27.92 -2.70 -16.77
CA ALA A 708 27.26 -2.71 -18.07
C ALA A 708 27.40 -4.10 -18.72
N PHE A 709 26.45 -4.43 -19.60
CA PHE A 709 26.52 -5.63 -20.43
C PHE A 709 26.81 -5.25 -21.87
N GLN A 710 27.84 -5.87 -22.44
CA GLN A 710 28.11 -5.81 -23.86
C GLN A 710 27.62 -7.10 -24.51
N ILE A 711 26.46 -7.05 -25.15
CA ILE A 711 25.83 -8.20 -25.79
C ILE A 711 26.14 -8.19 -27.29
N THR A 712 26.71 -9.26 -27.80
CA THR A 712 26.98 -9.41 -29.24
C THR A 712 25.99 -10.37 -29.88
N GLU A 713 25.25 -9.88 -30.88
CA GLU A 713 24.25 -10.61 -31.66
C GLU A 713 24.40 -10.25 -33.14
N ASN A 714 24.48 -11.26 -34.03
CA ASN A 714 24.57 -11.08 -35.48
C ASN A 714 25.64 -10.06 -35.93
N GLU A 715 26.86 -10.18 -35.38
CA GLU A 715 28.01 -9.28 -35.63
C GLU A 715 27.81 -7.82 -35.18
N ARG A 716 26.73 -7.52 -34.44
CA ARG A 716 26.49 -6.20 -33.81
C ARG A 716 26.62 -6.30 -32.30
N SER A 717 27.29 -5.33 -31.71
CA SER A 717 27.50 -5.25 -30.26
C SER A 717 26.62 -4.15 -29.66
N HIS A 718 25.87 -4.50 -28.61
CA HIS A 718 24.96 -3.60 -27.89
C HIS A 718 25.46 -3.44 -26.46
N LEU A 719 25.75 -2.19 -26.06
CA LEU A 719 26.06 -1.85 -24.68
C LEU A 719 24.77 -1.52 -23.92
N LEU A 720 24.56 -2.19 -22.80
CA LEU A 720 23.44 -2.00 -21.89
C LEU A 720 23.96 -1.53 -20.54
N GLU A 721 23.70 -0.27 -20.22
CA GLU A 721 24.06 0.31 -18.93
C GLU A 721 22.89 0.21 -17.95
N PHE A 722 23.22 0.07 -16.66
CA PHE A 722 22.24 -0.05 -15.58
C PHE A 722 22.36 1.13 -14.61
N PRO A 723 21.87 2.34 -14.96
CA PRO A 723 22.09 3.55 -14.16
C PRO A 723 21.40 3.52 -12.79
N ASN A 724 20.39 2.68 -12.61
CA ASN A 724 19.64 2.52 -11.36
C ASN A 724 20.11 1.33 -10.52
N ALA A 725 21.14 0.58 -10.96
CA ALA A 725 21.75 -0.50 -10.22
C ALA A 725 23.24 -0.19 -10.00
N SER A 726 23.80 -0.72 -8.92
CA SER A 726 25.22 -0.58 -8.61
C SER A 726 25.77 -1.88 -8.02
N THR A 727 27.09 -2.01 -8.06
CA THR A 727 27.84 -3.16 -7.56
C THR A 727 29.03 -2.67 -6.72
N ASN A 728 29.74 -3.57 -6.07
CA ASN A 728 31.01 -3.31 -5.40
C ASN A 728 32.07 -4.18 -6.08
N VAL A 729 33.06 -3.57 -6.71
CA VAL A 729 34.14 -4.32 -7.36
C VAL A 729 35.06 -4.89 -6.27
N THR A 730 34.87 -6.17 -5.96
CA THR A 730 35.73 -6.93 -5.05
C THR A 730 36.47 -8.02 -5.80
N LYS A 731 37.60 -8.49 -5.25
CA LYS A 731 38.32 -9.66 -5.80
C LYS A 731 37.43 -10.90 -5.87
N GLU A 732 36.54 -11.07 -4.89
CA GLU A 732 35.58 -12.17 -4.82
C GLU A 732 34.57 -12.11 -5.97
N LEU A 733 33.94 -10.95 -6.21
CA LEU A 733 33.00 -10.75 -7.31
C LEU A 733 33.69 -11.00 -8.67
N LEU A 734 34.89 -10.44 -8.87
CA LEU A 734 35.62 -10.63 -10.12
C LEU A 734 35.99 -12.09 -10.36
N ASN A 735 36.39 -12.83 -9.32
CA ASN A 735 36.68 -14.26 -9.45
C ASN A 735 35.41 -15.04 -9.81
N HIS A 736 34.30 -14.79 -9.13
CA HIS A 736 33.02 -15.45 -9.40
C HIS A 736 32.52 -15.18 -10.83
N LEU A 737 32.60 -13.93 -11.31
CA LEU A 737 32.22 -13.60 -12.68
C LEU A 737 33.15 -14.25 -13.72
N ARG A 738 34.45 -14.35 -13.44
CA ARG A 738 35.42 -15.00 -14.33
C ARG A 738 35.23 -16.51 -14.37
N ASP A 739 34.91 -17.14 -13.26
CA ASP A 739 34.59 -18.58 -13.22
C ASP A 739 33.29 -18.87 -14.01
N MET A 740 32.33 -17.95 -13.94
CA MET A 740 31.03 -18.10 -14.62
C MET A 740 31.11 -17.80 -16.13
N LEU A 741 31.96 -16.86 -16.55
CA LEU A 741 31.93 -16.30 -17.90
C LEU A 741 33.23 -16.46 -18.69
N GLY A 742 34.35 -16.78 -18.04
CA GLY A 742 35.69 -16.77 -18.62
C GLY A 742 36.38 -15.41 -18.45
N GLN A 743 37.71 -15.43 -18.32
CA GLN A 743 38.51 -14.25 -18.00
C GLN A 743 38.38 -13.11 -19.03
N ASP A 744 38.28 -13.45 -20.31
CA ASP A 744 38.21 -12.47 -21.40
C ASP A 744 36.84 -11.76 -21.51
N ASN A 745 35.83 -12.24 -20.77
CA ASN A 745 34.47 -11.73 -20.83
C ASN A 745 34.13 -10.77 -19.67
N VAL A 746 35.10 -10.41 -18.83
CA VAL A 746 34.92 -9.46 -17.72
C VAL A 746 36.01 -8.39 -17.81
N GLN A 747 35.61 -7.17 -18.15
CA GLN A 747 36.47 -6.00 -18.19
C GLN A 747 36.16 -5.08 -17.01
N VAL A 748 37.20 -4.46 -16.44
CA VAL A 748 37.06 -3.53 -15.32
C VAL A 748 37.91 -2.31 -15.63
N GLU A 749 37.30 -1.14 -15.57
CA GLU A 749 38.00 0.13 -15.79
C GLU A 749 37.66 1.14 -14.70
N LYS A 750 38.56 2.11 -14.47
CA LYS A 750 38.31 3.20 -13.53
C LYS A 750 37.26 4.13 -14.15
N TYR A 751 36.13 4.28 -13.46
CA TYR A 751 35.02 5.08 -13.93
C TYR A 751 35.25 6.54 -13.52
N LEU A 752 35.65 7.34 -14.50
CA LEU A 752 35.77 8.79 -14.36
C LEU A 752 34.42 9.41 -14.72
N PHE A 753 33.84 10.18 -13.79
CA PHE A 753 32.59 10.91 -13.98
C PHE A 753 32.61 11.85 -15.18
#